data_AF-A0A7W9SQ57-F1
#
_entry.id   AF-A0A7W9SQ57-F1
#
_cell.length_a   1.000
_cell.length_b   1.000
_cell.length_c   1.000
_cell.angle_alpha   90.00
_cell.angle_beta   90.00
_cell.angle_gamma   90.00
#
_symmetry.space_group_name_H-M   'P 1'
#
loop_
_entity.id
_entity.type
_entity.pdbx_description
1 polymer ?
#
loop_
_entity_poly.entity_id
_entity_poly.type
_entity_poly.pdbx_seq_one_letter_code
_entity_poly.pdbx_strand_id
1 'polypeptide(L)'
;MPERFVDLGPDGKLVYETDSRGNRVPDFSYAGYQGGGIALPNPKPTQTLKPAPGDSTARIQAALDRGGVILLLPGRYKIKGQLLIWRSGTILRGTGAQTTLVATGTGRRTLIEVRGHPPLDSSWPIHTVTDAYVPVNATKLTLDTTVGLSVDSQIKIRRPSPKAWLERIGMASVPGRPAPGWAADKMNVVWERSIVAIGGNTLTLDAPLTCALERELGGAVVQFTLPRRVSECGVEHLILESEWDKDNPHDEEHSWQAIALEYAEDCWVKNSVARHFVSSAVRVGEESRRITVQDCACLAPVSEVAGYRRHAFYTAGQQTLFLRCRSEDARHDFCVGWLAAGPNAFVRCQTKNSHSFSGPIESWATGVLFDNLEMDGGGLAFDNRELWDNGVGWAAANCLAWQCTVPLLTARTPPGAQNWVIGCWAQFVGDGLWRAPNEFVKPESLYEAQLKERQPIPAPPDPRPLSSGWGRPSPPQGGVRGERLTLAHGQLLVGGKPLQGKQRALTFWRGHLQLGRADDVGLHLTRFSPGKTEPVEALIEDMLAKDQVALRHNYGLWYDRRRDDHEMIRRVDAEAFAPFLEQPFARSGKGTSWNGLSRYDLEKYNPWYFGRLKEFARLAEQSGLVLIASMYFQHNILEAGAHWADCPWRPVNNINNTGFPEPPPYAGKKRIFMAKAFYDETHPVRRRLHQRFIRHHLDVLADCPNVIFLLSEEFSGPLHFTQFWLETIAQWRRETKKRVLIGLSAPKDVQDAILASPKYAAQVDVIDFKYWWRAGSNLFAPKGDQDLAPRQHEREYKGKRPDSVDLAAMAAEYKKRFPEKAILSDFGNIQLLGGSH
;
A
#
# COMPACT_ATOMS: atom_id res chain seq x y z
N MET A 1 10.42 22.49 36.52
CA MET A 1 10.02 21.26 35.82
C MET A 1 10.27 20.09 36.77
N PRO A 2 9.53 18.98 36.66
CA PRO A 2 9.78 17.82 37.50
C PRO A 2 11.24 17.34 37.32
N GLU A 3 11.96 17.05 38.41
CA GLU A 3 13.35 16.60 38.34
C GLU A 3 13.46 15.09 38.00
N ARG A 4 12.39 14.29 38.20
CA ARG A 4 12.40 12.83 38.06
C ARG A 4 11.13 12.25 37.40
N PHE A 5 11.10 12.19 36.06
CA PHE A 5 9.94 11.64 35.33
C PHE A 5 9.57 10.19 35.70
N VAL A 6 10.58 9.31 35.81
CA VAL A 6 10.45 7.94 36.35
C VAL A 6 11.81 7.48 36.89
N ASP A 7 11.86 6.95 38.11
CA ASP A 7 13.10 6.51 38.77
C ASP A 7 12.88 5.33 39.71
N LEU A 8 13.96 4.66 40.10
CA LEU A 8 13.91 3.73 41.24
C LEU A 8 13.87 4.50 42.57
N GLY A 9 12.84 4.24 43.36
CA GLY A 9 12.72 4.69 44.73
C GLY A 9 13.64 3.91 45.68
N PRO A 10 13.77 4.36 46.94
CA PRO A 10 14.61 3.71 47.94
C PRO A 10 14.21 2.25 48.25
N ASP A 11 12.95 1.88 48.00
CA ASP A 11 12.42 0.52 48.17
C ASP A 11 12.64 -0.37 46.93
N GLY A 12 13.34 0.15 45.91
CA GLY A 12 13.61 -0.55 44.66
C GLY A 12 12.42 -0.62 43.70
N LYS A 13 11.35 0.14 43.96
CA LYS A 13 10.19 0.26 43.05
C LYS A 13 10.23 1.54 42.23
N LEU A 14 9.54 1.57 41.10
CA LEU A 14 9.45 2.70 40.20
C LEU A 14 8.55 3.77 40.80
N VAL A 15 9.09 4.97 40.94
CA VAL A 15 8.39 6.18 41.33
C VAL A 15 8.14 6.99 40.05
N TYR A 16 6.91 7.43 39.88
CA TYR A 16 6.49 8.20 38.70
C TYR A 16 6.05 9.59 39.12
N GLU A 17 6.64 10.61 38.50
CA GLU A 17 6.14 11.97 38.62
C GLU A 17 5.00 12.19 37.62
N THR A 18 3.94 12.83 38.10
CA THR A 18 2.82 13.26 37.27
C THR A 18 2.87 14.76 37.04
N ASP A 19 2.47 15.21 35.86
CA ASP A 19 2.23 16.63 35.62
C ASP A 19 0.97 17.14 36.38
N SER A 20 0.66 18.43 36.25
CA SER A 20 -0.47 19.06 36.93
C SER A 20 -1.85 18.54 36.49
N ARG A 21 -1.92 17.79 35.38
CA ARG A 21 -3.17 17.15 34.90
C ARG A 21 -3.17 15.63 35.17
N GLY A 22 -2.14 15.10 35.81
CA GLY A 22 -2.01 13.69 36.16
C GLY A 22 -1.35 12.81 35.10
N ASN A 23 -0.78 13.38 34.03
CA ASN A 23 -0.07 12.60 33.00
C ASN A 23 1.26 12.10 33.54
N ARG A 24 1.63 10.88 33.17
CA ARG A 24 2.94 10.29 33.47
C ARG A 24 3.45 9.43 32.31
N VAL A 25 4.71 9.01 32.41
CA VAL A 25 5.30 8.00 31.52
C VAL A 25 4.39 6.75 31.48
N PRO A 26 4.00 6.27 30.27
CA PRO A 26 3.20 5.06 30.13
C PRO A 26 3.84 3.81 30.73
N ASP A 27 3.02 2.86 31.15
CA ASP A 27 3.45 1.50 31.47
C ASP A 27 3.52 0.68 30.18
N PHE A 28 4.75 0.42 29.74
CA PHE A 28 5.04 -0.31 28.51
C PHE A 28 5.08 -1.82 28.70
N SER A 29 5.04 -2.33 29.94
CA SER A 29 5.06 -3.78 30.23
C SER A 29 3.89 -4.54 29.64
N TYR A 30 2.82 -3.83 29.26
CA TYR A 30 1.64 -4.34 28.57
C TYR A 30 1.85 -4.68 27.08
N ALA A 31 3.05 -4.40 26.55
CA ALA A 31 3.45 -4.80 25.19
C ALA A 31 3.97 -6.23 25.16
N GLY A 32 3.52 -7.01 24.18
CA GLY A 32 3.95 -8.38 23.92
C GLY A 32 2.80 -9.39 23.97
N TYR A 33 3.16 -10.67 23.81
CA TYR A 33 2.26 -11.81 23.76
C TYR A 33 1.44 -11.88 25.05
N GLN A 34 0.11 -12.02 24.92
CA GLN A 34 -0.84 -12.00 26.03
C GLN A 34 -0.72 -10.76 26.94
N GLY A 35 -0.23 -9.64 26.40
CA GLY A 35 -0.07 -8.39 27.12
C GLY A 35 1.29 -8.26 27.81
N GLY A 36 2.29 -8.99 27.33
CA GLY A 36 3.65 -8.97 27.86
C GLY A 36 3.80 -9.85 29.12
N GLY A 37 5.03 -10.20 29.48
CA GLY A 37 5.31 -10.95 30.71
C GLY A 37 5.01 -12.45 30.72
N ILE A 38 4.34 -12.96 29.69
CA ILE A 38 4.04 -14.38 29.54
C ILE A 38 5.09 -15.04 28.63
N ALA A 39 5.60 -16.20 29.03
CA ALA A 39 6.54 -16.97 28.23
C ALA A 39 5.86 -17.49 26.96
N LEU A 40 6.55 -17.36 25.81
CA LEU A 40 6.03 -17.91 24.55
C LEU A 40 5.89 -19.43 24.63
N PRO A 41 4.79 -20.00 24.13
CA PRO A 41 4.52 -21.43 24.23
C PRO A 41 5.50 -22.26 23.38
N ASN A 42 5.78 -23.49 23.80
CA ASN A 42 6.64 -24.42 23.05
C ASN A 42 6.02 -25.83 22.94
N PRO A 43 4.86 -25.97 22.25
CA PRO A 43 4.18 -27.25 22.07
C PRO A 43 4.99 -28.22 21.18
N LYS A 44 4.70 -29.52 21.29
CA LYS A 44 5.33 -30.56 20.46
C LYS A 44 4.83 -30.50 19.01
N PRO A 45 5.69 -30.81 18.02
CA PRO A 45 5.28 -30.96 16.62
C PRO A 45 4.11 -31.93 16.44
N THR A 46 3.07 -31.52 15.73
CA THR A 46 1.96 -32.39 15.32
C THR A 46 2.19 -32.94 13.91
N GLN A 47 2.98 -32.23 13.10
CA GLN A 47 3.32 -32.61 11.73
C GLN A 47 4.81 -32.34 11.49
N THR A 48 5.43 -33.15 10.63
CA THR A 48 6.84 -32.98 10.23
C THR A 48 6.97 -33.08 8.72
N LEU A 49 7.68 -32.14 8.10
CA LEU A 49 7.90 -32.09 6.65
C LEU A 49 9.41 -32.07 6.34
N LYS A 50 9.85 -32.95 5.44
CA LYS A 50 11.21 -32.95 4.86
C LYS A 50 11.30 -32.02 3.65
N PRO A 51 12.48 -31.50 3.28
CA PRO A 51 12.66 -30.83 2.00
C PRO A 51 12.36 -31.80 0.85
N ALA A 52 11.83 -31.27 -0.26
CA ALA A 52 11.54 -32.03 -1.47
C ALA A 52 11.95 -31.20 -2.69
N PRO A 53 12.32 -31.83 -3.83
CA PRO A 53 12.61 -31.11 -5.06
C PRO A 53 11.40 -30.27 -5.53
N GLY A 54 11.69 -29.12 -6.14
CA GLY A 54 10.65 -28.23 -6.70
C GLY A 54 10.01 -27.28 -5.69
N ASP A 55 8.87 -26.71 -6.07
CA ASP A 55 8.11 -25.76 -5.26
C ASP A 55 7.38 -26.47 -4.11
N SER A 56 7.64 -26.04 -2.88
CA SER A 56 7.03 -26.57 -1.66
C SER A 56 5.78 -25.81 -1.22
N THR A 57 5.37 -24.74 -1.93
CA THR A 57 4.23 -23.88 -1.55
C THR A 57 2.99 -24.69 -1.19
N ALA A 58 2.45 -25.48 -2.14
CA ALA A 58 1.20 -26.20 -1.93
C ALA A 58 1.29 -27.24 -0.80
N ARG A 59 2.45 -27.90 -0.67
CA ARG A 59 2.66 -28.95 0.34
C ARG A 59 2.73 -28.38 1.75
N ILE A 60 3.44 -27.27 1.95
CA ILE A 60 3.51 -26.61 3.26
C ILE A 60 2.16 -25.96 3.56
N GLN A 61 1.52 -25.30 2.59
CA GLN A 61 0.19 -24.72 2.78
C GLN A 61 -0.83 -25.76 3.23
N ALA A 62 -0.83 -26.96 2.63
CA ALA A 62 -1.74 -28.04 3.04
C ALA A 62 -1.50 -28.50 4.50
N ALA A 63 -0.28 -28.40 5.02
CA ALA A 63 0.00 -28.69 6.43
C ALA A 63 -0.47 -27.56 7.35
N LEU A 64 -0.28 -26.29 6.95
CA LEU A 64 -0.79 -25.12 7.66
C LEU A 64 -2.33 -25.11 7.70
N ASP A 65 -2.98 -25.52 6.61
CA ASP A 65 -4.44 -25.61 6.52
C ASP A 65 -5.04 -26.69 7.45
N ARG A 66 -4.23 -27.67 7.91
CA ARG A 66 -4.62 -28.63 8.95
C ARG A 66 -4.40 -28.12 10.37
N GLY A 67 -3.56 -27.08 10.55
CA GLY A 67 -3.23 -26.48 11.84
C GLY A 67 -2.26 -27.30 12.71
N GLY A 68 -2.03 -26.79 13.92
CA GLY A 68 -1.07 -27.34 14.89
C GLY A 68 0.37 -26.90 14.65
N VAL A 69 1.34 -27.69 15.09
CA VAL A 69 2.77 -27.37 15.01
C VAL A 69 3.39 -28.11 13.82
N ILE A 70 3.74 -27.36 12.77
CA ILE A 70 4.36 -27.87 11.55
C ILE A 70 5.88 -27.69 11.68
N LEU A 71 6.59 -28.79 11.93
CA LEU A 71 8.05 -28.81 11.95
C LEU A 71 8.61 -29.05 10.54
N LEU A 72 9.42 -28.12 10.05
CA LEU A 72 10.25 -28.28 8.87
C LEU A 72 11.63 -28.79 9.29
N LEU A 73 11.99 -29.98 8.82
CA LEU A 73 13.32 -30.57 9.05
C LEU A 73 14.43 -29.77 8.32
N PRO A 74 15.70 -29.99 8.66
CA PRO A 74 16.83 -29.35 7.97
C PRO A 74 16.72 -29.43 6.45
N GLY A 75 16.95 -28.31 5.77
CA GLY A 75 16.88 -28.20 4.32
C GLY A 75 16.37 -26.85 3.81
N ARG A 76 16.39 -26.71 2.47
CA ARG A 76 15.88 -25.53 1.76
C ARG A 76 14.56 -25.86 1.07
N TYR A 77 13.56 -25.00 1.23
CA TYR A 77 12.23 -25.16 0.67
C TYR A 77 11.94 -23.96 -0.24
N LYS A 78 11.78 -24.20 -1.54
CA LYS A 78 11.42 -23.16 -2.50
C LYS A 78 9.93 -22.85 -2.37
N ILE A 79 9.59 -21.57 -2.28
CA ILE A 79 8.21 -21.08 -2.15
C ILE A 79 7.96 -20.09 -3.29
N LYS A 80 7.30 -20.55 -4.35
CA LYS A 80 6.90 -19.68 -5.47
C LYS A 80 5.68 -18.82 -5.12
N GLY A 81 4.78 -19.31 -4.27
CA GLY A 81 3.62 -18.55 -3.81
C GLY A 81 3.84 -17.86 -2.47
N GLN A 82 2.78 -17.79 -1.67
CA GLN A 82 2.75 -17.27 -0.30
C GLN A 82 2.26 -18.38 0.63
N LEU A 83 2.75 -18.41 1.87
CA LEU A 83 2.26 -19.27 2.94
C LEU A 83 1.32 -18.47 3.85
N LEU A 84 0.11 -18.96 4.04
CA LEU A 84 -0.93 -18.34 4.87
C LEU A 84 -1.17 -19.17 6.13
N ILE A 85 -0.99 -18.56 7.29
CA ILE A 85 -1.39 -19.06 8.61
C ILE A 85 -2.66 -18.32 9.01
N TRP A 86 -3.79 -19.02 8.99
CA TRP A 86 -5.09 -18.42 9.27
C TRP A 86 -5.90 -19.14 10.35
N ARG A 87 -5.48 -20.36 10.72
CA ARG A 87 -6.08 -21.11 11.82
C ARG A 87 -5.34 -20.79 13.11
N SER A 88 -6.07 -20.35 14.14
CA SER A 88 -5.51 -20.15 15.47
C SER A 88 -4.81 -21.42 16.00
N GLY A 89 -3.79 -21.25 16.83
CA GLY A 89 -2.99 -22.36 17.37
C GLY A 89 -2.01 -22.99 16.37
N THR A 90 -1.80 -22.37 15.20
CA THR A 90 -0.91 -22.89 14.16
C THR A 90 0.49 -22.27 14.27
N ILE A 91 1.50 -23.13 14.32
CA ILE A 91 2.91 -22.74 14.45
C ILE A 91 3.71 -23.33 13.29
N LEU A 92 4.39 -22.48 12.52
CA LEU A 92 5.38 -22.88 11.53
C LEU A 92 6.77 -22.82 12.16
N ARG A 93 7.40 -23.98 12.34
CA ARG A 93 8.66 -24.14 13.05
C ARG A 93 9.73 -24.74 12.14
N GLY A 94 10.93 -24.17 12.13
CA GLY A 94 12.13 -24.80 11.57
C GLY A 94 13.09 -25.33 12.64
N THR A 95 14.33 -25.58 12.25
CA THR A 95 15.43 -26.02 13.13
C THR A 95 16.55 -24.97 13.24
N GLY A 96 16.17 -23.69 13.12
CA GLY A 96 17.07 -22.54 13.17
C GLY A 96 17.83 -22.38 11.85
N ALA A 97 19.14 -22.19 11.94
CA ALA A 97 20.01 -21.95 10.79
C ALA A 97 20.01 -23.10 9.75
N GLN A 98 19.53 -24.28 10.11
CA GLN A 98 19.49 -25.46 9.23
C GLN A 98 18.24 -25.53 8.34
N THR A 99 17.22 -24.70 8.57
CA THR A 99 15.98 -24.68 7.79
C THR A 99 15.82 -23.34 7.08
N THR A 100 15.76 -23.34 5.74
CA THR A 100 15.55 -22.13 4.94
C THR A 100 14.28 -22.21 4.10
N LEU A 101 13.44 -21.18 4.17
CA LEU A 101 12.39 -20.93 3.18
C LEU A 101 12.89 -19.89 2.18
N VAL A 102 12.87 -20.25 0.89
CA VAL A 102 13.37 -19.41 -0.19
C VAL A 102 12.18 -18.89 -1.01
N ALA A 103 11.88 -17.61 -0.93
CA ALA A 103 10.88 -16.96 -1.78
C ALA A 103 11.44 -16.84 -3.20
N THR A 104 10.88 -17.62 -4.12
CA THR A 104 11.35 -17.66 -5.52
C THR A 104 10.44 -16.84 -6.44
N GLY A 105 10.98 -16.37 -7.57
CA GLY A 105 10.22 -15.68 -8.61
C GLY A 105 9.92 -14.21 -8.31
N THR A 106 9.36 -13.50 -9.30
CA THR A 106 9.38 -12.03 -9.35
C THR A 106 8.16 -11.32 -8.75
N GLY A 107 7.43 -12.00 -7.87
CA GLY A 107 6.17 -11.49 -7.32
C GLY A 107 6.41 -10.60 -6.09
N ARG A 108 5.93 -9.35 -6.13
CA ARG A 108 5.91 -8.43 -4.99
C ARG A 108 4.86 -8.86 -3.95
N ARG A 109 5.27 -9.73 -3.03
CA ARG A 109 4.41 -10.38 -2.03
C ARG A 109 5.09 -10.52 -0.69
N THR A 110 4.30 -10.90 0.32
CA THR A 110 4.79 -11.42 1.60
C THR A 110 5.04 -12.92 1.47
N LEU A 111 6.15 -13.43 2.03
CA LEU A 111 6.44 -14.87 2.03
C LEU A 111 5.52 -15.64 2.98
N ILE A 112 5.44 -15.23 4.24
CA ILE A 112 4.55 -15.81 5.27
C ILE A 112 3.59 -14.73 5.76
N GLU A 113 2.30 -15.02 5.72
CA GLU A 113 1.28 -14.15 6.26
C GLU A 113 0.49 -14.86 7.35
N VAL A 114 0.48 -14.30 8.55
CA VAL A 114 -0.41 -14.68 9.64
C VAL A 114 -1.60 -13.74 9.56
N ARG A 115 -2.77 -14.25 9.16
CA ARG A 115 -3.93 -13.40 8.86
C ARG A 115 -5.23 -13.96 9.42
N GLY A 116 -5.92 -13.12 10.20
CA GLY A 116 -7.31 -13.33 10.61
C GLY A 116 -8.31 -12.71 9.64
N HIS A 117 -9.49 -12.34 10.14
CA HIS A 117 -10.52 -11.65 9.38
C HIS A 117 -10.76 -10.24 9.91
N PRO A 118 -11.22 -9.31 9.06
CA PRO A 118 -11.77 -8.04 9.51
C PRO A 118 -12.84 -8.24 10.59
N PRO A 119 -13.00 -7.31 11.55
CA PRO A 119 -14.08 -7.40 12.53
C PRO A 119 -15.46 -7.41 11.84
N LEU A 120 -16.50 -7.87 12.54
CA LEU A 120 -17.86 -7.74 12.04
C LEU A 120 -18.32 -6.28 12.20
N ASP A 121 -18.77 -5.68 11.10
CA ASP A 121 -19.51 -4.42 11.17
C ASP A 121 -20.73 -4.62 12.06
N SER A 122 -20.88 -3.74 13.04
CA SER A 122 -21.94 -3.88 14.01
C SER A 122 -22.41 -2.53 14.53
N SER A 123 -23.72 -2.36 14.57
CA SER A 123 -24.43 -1.19 15.09
C SER A 123 -24.49 -1.22 16.62
N TRP A 124 -23.41 -1.61 17.30
CA TRP A 124 -23.38 -1.63 18.76
C TRP A 124 -23.49 -0.21 19.31
N PRO A 125 -24.17 -0.03 20.46
CA PRO A 125 -24.26 1.27 21.11
C PRO A 125 -22.88 1.88 21.34
N ILE A 126 -22.83 3.21 21.18
CA ILE A 126 -21.66 4.02 21.46
C ILE A 126 -21.92 4.72 22.79
N HIS A 127 -21.03 4.52 23.75
CA HIS A 127 -21.06 5.14 25.07
C HIS A 127 -20.10 6.31 25.14
N THR A 128 -20.47 7.36 25.85
CA THR A 128 -19.66 8.58 25.95
C THR A 128 -18.81 8.56 27.20
N VAL A 129 -17.53 8.92 27.10
CA VAL A 129 -16.68 9.15 28.28
C VAL A 129 -17.07 10.49 28.92
N THR A 130 -17.46 10.47 30.19
CA THR A 130 -18.00 11.65 30.91
C THR A 130 -16.95 12.45 31.67
N ASP A 131 -15.77 11.86 31.91
CA ASP A 131 -14.65 12.55 32.54
C ASP A 131 -14.29 13.82 31.76
N ALA A 132 -14.01 14.91 32.48
CA ALA A 132 -13.51 16.14 31.85
C ALA A 132 -12.12 15.91 31.23
N TYR A 133 -11.31 15.08 31.90
CA TYR A 133 -9.95 14.73 31.52
C TYR A 133 -9.62 13.29 31.95
N VAL A 134 -9.08 12.50 31.03
CA VAL A 134 -8.48 11.19 31.34
C VAL A 134 -6.98 11.28 31.02
N PRO A 135 -6.07 11.12 32.01
CA PRO A 135 -4.65 11.35 31.82
C PRO A 135 -3.96 10.26 30.99
N VAL A 136 -2.80 10.59 30.42
CA VAL A 136 -1.86 9.61 29.86
C VAL A 136 -1.49 8.60 30.94
N ASN A 137 -1.49 7.32 30.57
CA ASN A 137 -1.32 6.15 31.44
C ASN A 137 -2.57 5.76 32.26
N ALA A 138 -3.73 6.38 32.05
CA ALA A 138 -4.95 5.95 32.74
C ALA A 138 -5.39 4.54 32.32
N THR A 139 -5.80 3.74 33.30
CA THR A 139 -6.47 2.44 33.11
C THR A 139 -7.93 2.48 33.54
N LYS A 140 -8.44 3.66 33.95
CA LYS A 140 -9.82 3.86 34.37
C LYS A 140 -10.44 5.02 33.61
N LEU A 141 -11.71 4.88 33.26
CA LEU A 141 -12.54 5.93 32.66
C LEU A 141 -14.00 5.74 33.08
N THR A 142 -14.77 6.82 33.05
CA THR A 142 -16.17 6.88 33.45
C THR A 142 -17.05 7.08 32.23
N LEU A 143 -18.06 6.24 32.08
CA LEU A 143 -19.05 6.33 31.01
C LEU A 143 -20.33 7.03 31.46
N ASP A 144 -21.16 7.42 30.50
CA ASP A 144 -22.55 7.82 30.71
C ASP A 144 -23.39 6.64 31.23
N THR A 145 -23.11 5.43 30.74
CA THR A 145 -23.68 4.18 31.22
C THR A 145 -22.78 3.00 30.89
N THR A 146 -22.79 1.97 31.74
CA THR A 146 -22.12 0.67 31.52
C THR A 146 -23.10 -0.44 31.16
N VAL A 147 -24.39 -0.11 30.98
CA VAL A 147 -25.43 -1.07 30.59
C VAL A 147 -25.07 -1.70 29.24
N GLY A 148 -25.09 -3.04 29.19
CA GLY A 148 -24.72 -3.81 28.01
C GLY A 148 -23.24 -4.14 27.90
N LEU A 149 -22.40 -3.64 28.81
CA LEU A 149 -20.99 -4.02 28.94
C LEU A 149 -20.82 -5.08 30.03
N SER A 150 -19.84 -5.96 29.85
CA SER A 150 -19.48 -6.97 30.84
C SER A 150 -17.96 -7.07 30.97
N VAL A 151 -17.48 -7.53 32.12
CA VAL A 151 -16.08 -7.91 32.31
C VAL A 151 -15.70 -8.94 31.22
N ASP A 152 -14.45 -8.89 30.76
CA ASP A 152 -13.89 -9.65 29.63
C ASP A 152 -14.39 -9.24 28.23
N SER A 153 -15.32 -8.30 28.12
CA SER A 153 -15.71 -7.75 26.82
C SER A 153 -14.56 -6.96 26.20
N GLN A 154 -14.37 -7.13 24.89
CA GLN A 154 -13.46 -6.27 24.11
C GLN A 154 -14.19 -5.01 23.66
N ILE A 155 -13.50 -3.88 23.78
CA ILE A 155 -14.02 -2.55 23.42
C ILE A 155 -13.00 -1.78 22.57
N LYS A 156 -13.52 -0.97 21.64
CA LYS A 156 -12.79 0.09 20.96
C LYS A 156 -13.04 1.41 21.68
N ILE A 157 -11.97 2.08 22.10
CA ILE A 157 -11.98 3.42 22.69
C ILE A 157 -11.47 4.37 21.61
N ARG A 158 -12.32 5.27 21.12
CA ARG A 158 -11.99 6.20 20.03
C ARG A 158 -11.88 7.62 20.58
N ARG A 159 -10.69 8.21 20.42
CA ARG A 159 -10.46 9.65 20.58
C ARG A 159 -10.62 10.34 19.22
N PRO A 160 -11.61 11.22 19.05
CA PRO A 160 -11.82 11.95 17.81
C PRO A 160 -10.72 12.99 17.56
N SER A 161 -10.70 13.54 16.35
CA SER A 161 -9.76 14.57 15.92
C SER A 161 -10.49 15.81 15.38
N PRO A 162 -11.26 16.51 16.23
CA PRO A 162 -12.01 17.67 15.79
C PRO A 162 -11.08 18.82 15.38
N LYS A 163 -11.62 19.75 14.60
CA LYS A 163 -10.88 20.92 14.10
C LYS A 163 -10.18 21.70 15.23
N ALA A 164 -10.83 21.91 16.37
CA ALA A 164 -10.25 22.61 17.52
C ALA A 164 -8.97 21.94 18.05
N TRP A 165 -8.90 20.60 18.04
CA TRP A 165 -7.69 19.88 18.41
C TRP A 165 -6.59 20.07 17.36
N LEU A 166 -6.93 19.98 16.06
CA LEU A 166 -5.98 20.22 14.97
C LEU A 166 -5.42 21.64 14.99
N GLU A 167 -6.23 22.64 15.30
CA GLU A 167 -5.81 24.04 15.49
C GLU A 167 -4.85 24.15 16.67
N ARG A 168 -5.17 23.52 17.82
CA ARG A 168 -4.30 23.52 19.01
C ARG A 168 -2.90 22.96 18.73
N ILE A 169 -2.80 21.88 17.96
CA ILE A 169 -1.51 21.24 17.64
C ILE A 169 -0.83 21.81 16.37
N GLY A 170 -1.43 22.84 15.75
CA GLY A 170 -0.90 23.48 14.56
C GLY A 170 -1.01 22.66 13.26
N MET A 171 -1.86 21.62 13.22
CA MET A 171 -1.99 20.72 12.06
C MET A 171 -3.22 21.02 11.17
N ALA A 172 -4.08 21.95 11.57
CA ALA A 172 -5.22 22.39 10.75
C ALA A 172 -4.79 23.06 9.43
N SER A 173 -3.63 23.73 9.43
CA SER A 173 -2.99 24.34 8.26
C SER A 173 -1.48 24.20 8.34
N VAL A 174 -0.85 23.60 7.33
CA VAL A 174 0.61 23.47 7.27
C VAL A 174 1.17 24.50 6.29
N PRO A 175 2.06 25.42 6.72
CA PRO A 175 2.68 26.41 5.83
C PRO A 175 3.39 25.75 4.64
N GLY A 176 3.25 26.32 3.44
CA GLY A 176 3.94 25.82 2.23
C GLY A 176 3.30 24.61 1.53
N ARG A 177 2.17 24.08 2.03
CA ARG A 177 1.36 23.06 1.34
C ARG A 177 0.13 23.70 0.69
N PRO A 178 -0.22 23.35 -0.56
CA PRO A 178 -1.58 23.58 -1.05
C PRO A 178 -2.56 22.83 -0.13
N ALA A 179 -3.55 23.53 0.42
CA ALA A 179 -4.51 22.99 1.35
C ALA A 179 -5.13 21.65 0.88
N PRO A 180 -5.55 20.77 1.82
CA PRO A 180 -5.59 20.98 3.28
C PRO A 180 -4.44 20.33 4.07
N GLY A 181 -4.27 20.74 5.34
CA GLY A 181 -3.46 20.06 6.36
C GLY A 181 -4.06 18.72 6.80
N TRP A 182 -3.93 18.34 8.07
CA TRP A 182 -4.68 17.19 8.59
C TRP A 182 -6.19 17.49 8.54
N ALA A 183 -6.98 16.49 8.16
CA ALA A 183 -8.43 16.63 8.06
C ALA A 183 -9.11 16.25 9.38
N ALA A 184 -10.12 17.03 9.77
CA ALA A 184 -10.91 16.74 10.96
C ALA A 184 -11.56 15.35 10.87
N ASP A 185 -11.62 14.65 12.00
CA ASP A 185 -12.12 13.28 12.16
C ASP A 185 -11.38 12.20 11.34
N LYS A 186 -10.25 12.55 10.71
CA LYS A 186 -9.39 11.59 9.98
C LYS A 186 -8.14 11.15 10.75
N MET A 187 -7.88 11.77 11.90
CA MET A 187 -6.72 11.52 12.77
C MET A 187 -7.12 10.88 14.12
N ASN A 188 -8.13 10.00 14.10
CA ASN A 188 -8.69 9.44 15.33
C ASN A 188 -7.79 8.34 15.88
N VAL A 189 -7.36 8.46 17.14
CA VAL A 189 -6.64 7.38 17.82
C VAL A 189 -7.65 6.40 18.37
N VAL A 190 -7.45 5.11 18.10
CA VAL A 190 -8.33 4.03 18.56
C VAL A 190 -7.51 3.06 19.38
N TRP A 191 -7.93 2.77 20.61
CA TRP A 191 -7.38 1.69 21.42
C TRP A 191 -8.34 0.53 21.48
N GLU A 192 -7.81 -0.68 21.43
CA GLU A 192 -8.58 -1.88 21.77
C GLU A 192 -8.16 -2.40 23.15
N ARG A 193 -9.16 -2.56 24.02
CA ARG A 193 -8.95 -2.95 25.43
C ARG A 193 -9.98 -3.99 25.85
N SER A 194 -9.60 -4.77 26.85
CA SER A 194 -10.51 -5.67 27.55
C SER A 194 -10.96 -5.02 28.86
N ILE A 195 -12.23 -5.20 29.22
CA ILE A 195 -12.77 -4.71 30.49
C ILE A 195 -12.36 -5.67 31.61
N VAL A 196 -11.58 -5.19 32.58
CA VAL A 196 -11.12 -5.97 33.74
C VAL A 196 -12.07 -5.83 34.92
N ALA A 197 -12.70 -4.67 35.09
CA ALA A 197 -13.69 -4.45 36.14
C ALA A 197 -14.69 -3.36 35.76
N ILE A 198 -15.91 -3.46 36.31
CA ILE A 198 -16.96 -2.46 36.21
C ILE A 198 -17.40 -2.09 37.62
N GLY A 199 -17.27 -0.82 37.98
CA GLY A 199 -17.73 -0.26 39.25
C GLY A 199 -18.67 0.91 39.01
N GLY A 200 -19.98 0.69 39.07
CA GLY A 200 -20.96 1.67 38.62
C GLY A 200 -20.74 2.00 37.13
N ASN A 201 -20.51 3.28 36.83
CA ASN A 201 -20.20 3.74 35.47
C ASN A 201 -18.70 3.76 35.14
N THR A 202 -17.83 3.36 36.08
CA THR A 202 -16.39 3.34 35.86
C THR A 202 -15.94 2.00 35.31
N LEU A 203 -15.24 2.04 34.17
CA LEU A 203 -14.54 0.91 33.59
C LEU A 203 -13.08 0.88 34.06
N THR A 204 -12.56 -0.32 34.32
CA THR A 204 -11.12 -0.58 34.44
C THR A 204 -10.66 -1.40 33.24
N LEU A 205 -9.58 -0.96 32.59
CA LEU A 205 -9.02 -1.49 31.35
C LEU A 205 -7.84 -2.44 31.63
N ASP A 206 -7.60 -3.38 30.71
CA ASP A 206 -6.48 -4.31 30.77
C ASP A 206 -5.11 -3.65 30.56
N ALA A 207 -5.04 -2.54 29.83
CA ALA A 207 -3.80 -1.81 29.55
C ALA A 207 -4.05 -0.29 29.50
N PRO A 208 -3.03 0.54 29.80
CA PRO A 208 -3.19 1.99 29.86
C PRO A 208 -3.50 2.62 28.50
N LEU A 209 -4.14 3.80 28.54
CA LEU A 209 -4.25 4.70 27.39
C LEU A 209 -2.99 5.55 27.24
N THR A 210 -2.49 5.67 26.01
CA THR A 210 -1.20 6.32 25.71
C THR A 210 -1.32 7.75 25.23
N CYS A 211 -2.54 8.31 25.24
CA CYS A 211 -2.82 9.70 24.94
C CYS A 211 -4.02 10.15 25.78
N ALA A 212 -3.99 11.39 26.24
CA ALA A 212 -5.04 11.93 27.07
C ALA A 212 -6.37 12.07 26.29
N LEU A 213 -7.48 11.89 27.02
CA LEU A 213 -8.83 12.16 26.53
C LEU A 213 -9.31 13.47 27.13
N GLU A 214 -9.76 14.39 26.29
CA GLU A 214 -10.05 15.77 26.68
C GLU A 214 -11.45 16.14 26.22
N ARG A 215 -12.40 16.28 27.16
CA ARG A 215 -13.80 16.56 26.83
C ARG A 215 -13.97 17.85 26.03
N GLU A 216 -13.18 18.86 26.36
CA GLU A 216 -13.16 20.16 25.66
C GLU A 216 -12.69 20.07 24.20
N LEU A 217 -12.00 18.98 23.82
CA LEU A 217 -11.52 18.71 22.47
C LEU A 217 -12.15 17.47 21.84
N GLY A 218 -13.44 17.26 22.10
CA GLY A 218 -14.25 16.21 21.50
C GLY A 218 -14.38 14.94 22.34
N GLY A 219 -13.72 14.86 23.50
CA GLY A 219 -13.86 13.75 24.44
C GLY A 219 -13.39 12.41 23.88
N ALA A 220 -14.13 11.35 24.20
CA ALA A 220 -13.92 10.02 23.66
C ALA A 220 -15.21 9.21 23.72
N VAL A 221 -15.25 8.16 22.92
CA VAL A 221 -16.35 7.20 22.93
C VAL A 221 -15.85 5.78 23.06
N VAL A 222 -16.68 4.92 23.65
CA VAL A 222 -16.43 3.49 23.83
C VAL A 222 -17.49 2.71 23.08
N GLN A 223 -17.05 1.71 22.31
CA GLN A 223 -17.94 0.82 21.58
C GLN A 223 -17.48 -0.62 21.77
N PHE A 224 -18.42 -1.54 21.98
CA PHE A 224 -18.13 -2.96 21.98
C PHE A 224 -17.63 -3.44 20.61
N THR A 225 -16.73 -4.42 20.60
CA THR A 225 -16.22 -5.01 19.36
C THR A 225 -16.07 -6.52 19.47
N LEU A 226 -16.31 -7.21 18.36
CA LEU A 226 -16.07 -8.64 18.20
C LEU A 226 -14.99 -8.85 17.13
N PRO A 227 -13.71 -8.91 17.51
CA PRO A 227 -12.65 -9.17 16.56
C PRO A 227 -12.74 -10.59 16.03
N ARG A 228 -12.32 -10.79 14.79
CA ARG A 228 -12.18 -12.13 14.17
C ARG A 228 -10.71 -12.43 13.89
N ARG A 229 -9.86 -12.13 14.87
CA ARG A 229 -8.42 -12.29 14.75
C ARG A 229 -8.02 -13.76 14.74
N VAL A 230 -6.93 -14.05 14.03
CA VAL A 230 -6.19 -15.29 14.24
C VAL A 230 -5.36 -15.14 15.52
N SER A 231 -5.24 -16.20 16.31
CA SER A 231 -4.57 -16.13 17.60
C SER A 231 -3.72 -17.35 17.92
N GLU A 232 -2.80 -17.21 18.87
CA GLU A 232 -1.93 -18.32 19.31
C GLU A 232 -1.10 -18.90 18.14
N CYS A 233 -0.66 -18.03 17.23
CA CYS A 233 0.12 -18.42 16.05
C CYS A 233 1.58 -17.99 16.13
N GLY A 234 2.47 -18.86 15.63
CA GLY A 234 3.92 -18.66 15.70
C GLY A 234 4.63 -18.89 14.38
N VAL A 235 5.65 -18.07 14.10
CA VAL A 235 6.66 -18.34 13.06
C VAL A 235 8.03 -18.35 13.74
N GLU A 236 8.71 -19.50 13.74
CA GLU A 236 9.91 -19.64 14.57
C GLU A 236 11.01 -20.54 14.02
N HIS A 237 12.26 -20.22 14.37
CA HIS A 237 13.44 -21.02 14.08
C HIS A 237 13.69 -21.21 12.58
N LEU A 238 13.67 -20.13 11.80
CA LEU A 238 13.78 -20.16 10.34
C LEU A 238 14.79 -19.15 9.78
N ILE A 239 15.46 -19.54 8.70
CA ILE A 239 16.03 -18.58 7.74
C ILE A 239 15.00 -18.34 6.63
N LEU A 240 14.71 -17.09 6.34
CA LEU A 240 13.85 -16.64 5.24
C LEU A 240 14.72 -15.88 4.25
N GLU A 241 14.64 -16.21 2.97
CA GLU A 241 15.49 -15.62 1.93
C GLU A 241 14.65 -15.28 0.70
N SER A 242 14.79 -14.07 0.15
CA SER A 242 14.26 -13.75 -1.17
C SER A 242 15.32 -13.99 -2.25
N GLU A 243 14.96 -14.67 -3.33
CA GLU A 243 15.73 -14.64 -4.58
C GLU A 243 15.59 -13.26 -5.23
N TRP A 244 16.65 -12.78 -5.89
CA TRP A 244 16.71 -11.46 -6.54
C TRP A 244 17.67 -11.49 -7.74
N ASP A 245 17.56 -10.52 -8.65
CA ASP A 245 18.41 -10.35 -9.83
C ASP A 245 19.81 -9.84 -9.44
N LYS A 246 20.81 -10.72 -9.46
CA LYS A 246 22.19 -10.42 -9.06
C LYS A 246 22.86 -9.33 -9.92
N ASP A 247 22.34 -9.05 -11.12
CA ASP A 247 22.85 -7.99 -11.98
C ASP A 247 22.25 -6.61 -11.62
N ASN A 248 21.30 -6.57 -10.68
CA ASN A 248 20.63 -5.37 -10.18
C ASN A 248 20.67 -5.32 -8.63
N PRO A 249 21.62 -4.59 -8.02
CA PRO A 249 21.69 -4.45 -6.55
C PRO A 249 20.52 -3.67 -5.94
N HIS A 250 19.69 -3.04 -6.78
CA HIS A 250 18.45 -2.38 -6.39
C HIS A 250 17.24 -3.11 -6.96
N ASP A 251 17.31 -4.44 -7.12
CA ASP A 251 16.16 -5.22 -7.56
C ASP A 251 14.99 -5.06 -6.58
N GLU A 252 13.78 -4.96 -7.14
CA GLU A 252 12.53 -4.84 -6.40
C GLU A 252 11.46 -5.79 -6.93
N GLU A 253 11.80 -6.55 -7.98
CA GLU A 253 10.94 -7.54 -8.61
C GLU A 253 11.15 -8.90 -7.95
N HIS A 254 10.96 -8.92 -6.63
CA HIS A 254 10.99 -10.11 -5.78
C HIS A 254 10.14 -9.89 -4.52
N SER A 255 10.23 -10.78 -3.51
CA SER A 255 9.41 -10.67 -2.31
C SER A 255 9.75 -9.46 -1.45
N TRP A 256 8.72 -8.74 -1.01
CA TRP A 256 8.87 -7.48 -0.27
C TRP A 256 8.94 -7.68 1.24
N GLN A 257 8.18 -8.63 1.77
CA GLN A 257 8.07 -8.86 3.21
C GLN A 257 8.32 -10.34 3.52
N ALA A 258 9.09 -10.63 4.56
CA ALA A 258 9.31 -11.99 4.99
C ALA A 258 8.09 -12.51 5.77
N ILE A 259 7.67 -11.76 6.79
CA ILE A 259 6.51 -12.09 7.64
C ILE A 259 5.60 -10.87 7.78
N ALA A 260 4.29 -11.05 7.59
CA ALA A 260 3.28 -10.06 7.94
C ALA A 260 2.23 -10.65 8.91
N LEU A 261 1.78 -9.85 9.88
CA LEU A 261 0.73 -10.19 10.83
C LEU A 261 -0.44 -9.21 10.70
N GLU A 262 -1.55 -9.68 10.16
CA GLU A 262 -2.76 -8.90 9.86
C GLU A 262 -3.97 -9.47 10.60
N TYR A 263 -4.72 -8.65 11.33
CA TYR A 263 -5.82 -9.14 12.18
C TYR A 263 -5.36 -10.31 13.07
N ALA A 264 -4.25 -10.14 13.78
CA ALA A 264 -3.64 -11.15 14.64
C ALA A 264 -3.62 -10.70 16.11
N GLU A 265 -3.82 -11.63 17.04
CA GLU A 265 -3.75 -11.36 18.48
C GLU A 265 -3.05 -12.51 19.21
N ASP A 266 -2.17 -12.20 20.16
CA ASP A 266 -1.41 -13.23 20.90
C ASP A 266 -0.61 -14.14 19.95
N CYS A 267 0.13 -13.51 19.03
CA CYS A 267 0.99 -14.21 18.07
C CYS A 267 2.46 -13.80 18.26
N TRP A 268 3.37 -14.62 17.73
CA TRP A 268 4.81 -14.36 17.85
C TRP A 268 5.62 -14.69 16.60
N VAL A 269 6.77 -14.02 16.51
CA VAL A 269 7.88 -14.38 15.63
C VAL A 269 9.12 -14.54 16.49
N LYS A 270 9.80 -15.69 16.40
CA LYS A 270 10.92 -16.01 17.29
C LYS A 270 12.12 -16.58 16.55
N ASN A 271 13.32 -16.14 16.89
CA ASN A 271 14.58 -16.73 16.42
C ASN A 271 14.58 -16.98 14.89
N SER A 272 14.29 -15.92 14.13
CA SER A 272 14.15 -16.00 12.67
C SER A 272 14.95 -14.91 11.97
N VAL A 273 15.57 -15.24 10.85
CA VAL A 273 16.44 -14.33 10.09
C VAL A 273 15.87 -14.14 8.69
N ALA A 274 15.58 -12.90 8.31
CA ALA A 274 15.16 -12.53 6.96
C ALA A 274 16.34 -11.93 6.17
N ARG A 275 16.51 -12.38 4.92
CA ARG A 275 17.56 -11.92 4.00
C ARG A 275 17.01 -11.47 2.65
N HIS A 276 17.55 -10.39 2.13
CA HIS A 276 17.30 -9.88 0.77
C HIS A 276 15.87 -9.39 0.48
N PHE A 277 15.00 -9.26 1.48
CA PHE A 277 13.65 -8.73 1.24
C PHE A 277 13.70 -7.21 0.97
N VAL A 278 12.80 -6.72 0.10
CA VAL A 278 12.76 -5.29 -0.31
C VAL A 278 12.45 -4.37 0.87
N SER A 279 11.51 -4.78 1.74
CA SER A 279 10.92 -3.92 2.77
C SER A 279 11.21 -4.41 4.18
N SER A 280 10.64 -5.54 4.61
CA SER A 280 10.59 -5.89 6.04
C SER A 280 10.90 -7.35 6.34
N ALA A 281 11.56 -7.60 7.48
CA ALA A 281 11.58 -8.91 8.11
C ALA A 281 10.22 -9.22 8.75
N VAL A 282 9.71 -8.29 9.56
CA VAL A 282 8.39 -8.43 10.21
C VAL A 282 7.61 -7.13 10.09
N ARG A 283 6.37 -7.24 9.60
CA ARG A 283 5.39 -6.16 9.59
C ARG A 283 4.15 -6.56 10.40
N VAL A 284 3.75 -5.72 11.35
CA VAL A 284 2.50 -5.88 12.12
C VAL A 284 1.50 -4.81 11.66
N GLY A 285 0.32 -5.25 11.18
CA GLY A 285 -0.76 -4.39 10.70
C GLY A 285 -1.59 -3.74 11.83
N GLU A 286 -2.46 -2.79 11.46
CA GLU A 286 -3.15 -1.90 12.40
C GLU A 286 -4.14 -2.59 13.32
N GLU A 287 -4.82 -3.61 12.81
CA GLU A 287 -5.84 -4.36 13.55
C GLU A 287 -5.23 -5.56 14.29
N SER A 288 -3.90 -5.62 14.43
CA SER A 288 -3.20 -6.64 15.21
C SER A 288 -2.78 -6.11 16.59
N ARG A 289 -2.86 -6.96 17.63
CA ARG A 289 -2.45 -6.58 18.99
C ARG A 289 -1.75 -7.70 19.76
N ARG A 290 -1.00 -7.36 20.82
CA ARG A 290 -0.34 -8.33 21.71
C ARG A 290 0.59 -9.29 20.95
N ILE A 291 1.52 -8.71 20.20
CA ILE A 291 2.46 -9.45 19.34
C ILE A 291 3.87 -9.38 19.93
N THR A 292 4.59 -10.50 19.95
CA THR A 292 6.03 -10.53 20.30
C THR A 292 6.88 -10.92 19.11
N VAL A 293 7.85 -10.09 18.76
CA VAL A 293 8.92 -10.39 17.82
C VAL A 293 10.21 -10.43 18.61
N GLN A 294 10.81 -11.60 18.79
CA GLN A 294 12.01 -11.73 19.60
C GLN A 294 13.14 -12.51 18.92
N ASP A 295 14.38 -12.09 19.19
CA ASP A 295 15.60 -12.74 18.70
C ASP A 295 15.62 -12.84 17.16
N CYS A 296 15.11 -11.82 16.45
CA CYS A 296 14.97 -11.83 15.00
C CYS A 296 15.97 -10.90 14.31
N ALA A 297 16.33 -11.20 13.06
CA ALA A 297 17.26 -10.37 12.30
C ALA A 297 16.76 -10.04 10.88
N CYS A 298 16.99 -8.82 10.43
CA CYS A 298 16.78 -8.36 9.04
C CYS A 298 18.12 -8.00 8.42
N LEU A 299 18.62 -8.79 7.46
CA LEU A 299 19.99 -8.70 6.97
C LEU A 299 20.04 -8.53 5.45
N ALA A 300 21.00 -7.75 4.97
CA ALA A 300 21.30 -7.57 3.54
C ALA A 300 20.04 -7.34 2.66
N PRO A 301 19.20 -6.33 2.94
CA PRO A 301 18.05 -6.01 2.09
C PRO A 301 18.51 -5.63 0.67
N VAL A 302 17.73 -6.05 -0.33
CA VAL A 302 17.96 -5.71 -1.75
C VAL A 302 16.79 -4.89 -2.22
N SER A 303 17.05 -3.62 -2.55
CA SER A 303 16.08 -2.62 -3.00
C SER A 303 16.73 -1.24 -3.20
N GLU A 304 15.98 -0.27 -3.72
CA GLU A 304 16.28 1.15 -3.54
C GLU A 304 16.25 1.52 -2.04
N VAL A 305 17.08 2.48 -1.63
CA VAL A 305 17.09 3.00 -0.25
C VAL A 305 16.14 4.20 -0.16
N ALA A 306 14.83 3.97 -0.28
CA ALA A 306 13.86 5.05 -0.43
C ALA A 306 12.41 4.70 -0.05
N GLY A 307 11.67 5.66 0.52
CA GLY A 307 10.25 5.49 0.78
C GLY A 307 9.94 4.27 1.64
N TYR A 308 8.92 3.48 1.27
CA TYR A 308 8.46 2.27 1.98
C TYR A 308 9.39 1.03 1.87
N ARG A 309 10.65 1.22 1.48
CA ARG A 309 11.64 0.15 1.33
C ARG A 309 12.53 0.12 2.56
N ARG A 310 13.07 -1.07 2.87
CA ARG A 310 13.98 -1.31 3.99
C ARG A 310 13.46 -0.78 5.34
N HIS A 311 12.17 -0.97 5.59
CA HIS A 311 11.54 -0.84 6.92
C HIS A 311 11.67 -2.17 7.64
N ALA A 312 12.78 -2.41 8.35
CA ALA A 312 13.17 -3.75 8.79
C ALA A 312 12.15 -4.40 9.74
N PHE A 313 11.78 -3.69 10.80
CA PHE A 313 10.73 -4.07 11.74
C PHE A 313 9.71 -2.93 11.85
N TYR A 314 8.48 -3.20 11.43
CA TYR A 314 7.41 -2.21 11.38
C TYR A 314 6.20 -2.67 12.19
N THR A 315 5.62 -1.75 12.97
CA THR A 315 4.32 -1.96 13.61
C THR A 315 3.39 -0.78 13.41
N ALA A 316 2.17 -1.05 13.01
CA ALA A 316 1.06 -0.11 13.16
C ALA A 316 -0.02 -0.63 14.14
N GLY A 317 0.24 -1.79 14.76
CA GLY A 317 -0.64 -2.40 15.76
C GLY A 317 -0.44 -1.85 17.17
N GLN A 318 -0.96 -2.58 18.16
CA GLN A 318 -0.99 -2.16 19.57
C GLN A 318 -0.43 -3.24 20.49
N GLN A 319 0.14 -2.87 21.64
CA GLN A 319 0.71 -3.84 22.59
C GLN A 319 1.77 -4.74 21.91
N THR A 320 2.60 -4.17 21.03
CA THR A 320 3.61 -4.92 20.27
C THR A 320 4.99 -4.78 20.91
N LEU A 321 5.69 -5.91 21.08
CA LEU A 321 7.04 -6.00 21.65
C LEU A 321 8.02 -6.53 20.60
N PHE A 322 9.08 -5.77 20.36
CA PHE A 322 10.26 -6.21 19.63
C PHE A 322 11.42 -6.33 20.63
N LEU A 323 11.94 -7.54 20.83
CA LEU A 323 12.90 -7.84 21.89
C LEU A 323 14.16 -8.49 21.30
N ARG A 324 15.32 -7.86 21.48
CA ARG A 324 16.61 -8.37 20.96
C ARG A 324 16.58 -8.61 19.46
N CYS A 325 16.02 -7.67 18.72
CA CYS A 325 16.00 -7.70 17.25
C CYS A 325 17.20 -6.94 16.68
N ARG A 326 17.69 -7.39 15.53
CA ARG A 326 18.83 -6.77 14.82
C ARG A 326 18.50 -6.46 13.36
N SER A 327 19.02 -5.34 12.86
CA SER A 327 18.94 -4.98 11.43
C SER A 327 20.29 -4.54 10.87
N GLU A 328 20.45 -4.71 9.55
CA GLU A 328 21.61 -4.23 8.78
C GLU A 328 21.15 -3.53 7.51
N ASP A 329 21.80 -2.41 7.17
CA ASP A 329 21.60 -1.62 5.93
C ASP A 329 20.12 -1.24 5.68
N ALA A 330 19.34 -1.09 6.76
CA ALA A 330 17.97 -0.67 6.70
C ALA A 330 17.87 0.84 6.46
N ARG A 331 16.76 1.29 5.85
CA ARG A 331 16.43 2.72 5.81
C ARG A 331 15.88 3.14 7.16
N HIS A 332 14.84 2.46 7.61
CA HIS A 332 14.30 2.62 8.95
C HIS A 332 14.30 1.24 9.64
N ASP A 333 15.08 1.11 10.72
CA ASP A 333 15.27 -0.18 11.39
C ASP A 333 14.04 -0.59 12.20
N PHE A 334 13.57 0.33 13.05
CA PHE A 334 12.46 0.10 13.99
C PHE A 334 11.43 1.22 13.85
N CYS A 335 10.31 0.90 13.19
CA CYS A 335 9.36 1.87 12.69
C CYS A 335 7.99 1.72 13.34
N VAL A 336 7.33 2.85 13.60
CA VAL A 336 5.93 2.87 14.02
C VAL A 336 5.07 3.64 13.01
N GLY A 337 3.95 3.03 12.65
CA GLY A 337 3.03 3.51 11.62
C GLY A 337 1.97 4.50 12.11
N TRP A 338 1.12 4.87 11.16
CA TRP A 338 0.03 5.84 11.29
C TRP A 338 -0.89 5.55 12.48
N LEU A 339 -1.04 6.52 13.38
CA LEU A 339 -1.95 6.48 14.54
C LEU A 339 -1.80 5.22 15.42
N ALA A 340 -0.66 4.55 15.37
CA ALA A 340 -0.43 3.34 16.13
C ALA A 340 -0.57 3.66 17.63
N ALA A 341 -1.55 3.02 18.26
CA ALA A 341 -1.87 3.22 19.66
C ALA A 341 -1.03 2.27 20.50
N GLY A 342 -0.19 2.81 21.37
CA GLY A 342 0.63 2.03 22.28
C GLY A 342 -0.17 1.35 23.41
N PRO A 343 0.55 0.76 24.39
CA PRO A 343 2.01 0.75 24.47
C PRO A 343 2.64 -0.14 23.41
N ASN A 344 3.67 0.35 22.71
CA ASN A 344 4.53 -0.44 21.81
C ASN A 344 5.98 -0.30 22.29
N ALA A 345 6.78 -1.36 22.22
CA ALA A 345 8.13 -1.37 22.79
C ALA A 345 9.17 -2.04 21.87
N PHE A 346 10.32 -1.39 21.72
CA PHE A 346 11.54 -1.95 21.13
C PHE A 346 12.60 -2.01 22.21
N VAL A 347 12.99 -3.22 22.63
CA VAL A 347 13.78 -3.47 23.83
C VAL A 347 15.05 -4.24 23.47
N ARG A 348 16.22 -3.70 23.85
CA ARG A 348 17.55 -4.28 23.60
C ARG A 348 17.81 -4.59 22.13
N CYS A 349 17.36 -3.70 21.25
CA CYS A 349 17.51 -3.85 19.81
C CYS A 349 18.82 -3.21 19.32
N GLN A 350 19.35 -3.70 18.19
CA GLN A 350 20.63 -3.23 17.63
C GLN A 350 20.55 -3.01 16.12
N THR A 351 21.26 -2.00 15.60
CA THR A 351 21.36 -1.74 14.17
C THR A 351 22.81 -1.68 13.71
N LYS A 352 23.01 -1.84 12.40
CA LYS A 352 24.30 -1.62 11.72
C LYS A 352 24.07 -0.94 10.38
N ASN A 353 24.86 0.09 10.08
CA ASN A 353 24.79 0.86 8.83
C ASN A 353 23.38 1.42 8.52
N SER A 354 22.67 1.98 9.51
CA SER A 354 21.36 2.59 9.31
C SER A 354 21.44 3.79 8.35
N HIS A 355 20.58 3.83 7.32
CA HIS A 355 20.55 4.89 6.31
C HIS A 355 19.61 6.07 6.64
N SER A 356 18.74 5.92 7.65
CA SER A 356 17.85 6.96 8.15
C SER A 356 17.49 6.70 9.62
N PHE A 357 16.53 7.43 10.17
CA PHE A 357 16.15 7.33 11.58
C PHE A 357 15.23 6.14 11.89
N SER A 358 15.20 5.68 13.14
CA SER A 358 14.13 4.85 13.72
C SER A 358 13.14 5.72 14.50
N GLY A 359 11.91 5.22 14.71
CA GLY A 359 10.85 5.95 15.41
C GLY A 359 9.51 5.88 14.70
N PRO A 360 8.51 6.66 15.16
CA PRO A 360 7.30 6.92 14.39
C PRO A 360 7.62 7.63 13.06
N ILE A 361 7.30 6.98 11.94
CA ILE A 361 7.58 7.49 10.58
C ILE A 361 6.33 8.06 9.90
N GLU A 362 5.15 7.80 10.47
CA GLU A 362 3.84 8.30 10.03
C GLU A 362 3.17 9.08 11.17
N SER A 363 2.06 9.75 10.89
CA SER A 363 1.49 10.72 11.82
C SER A 363 0.93 10.10 13.11
N TRP A 364 1.26 10.77 14.21
CA TRP A 364 0.62 10.68 15.51
C TRP A 364 0.53 9.28 16.14
N ALA A 365 1.63 8.52 16.10
CA ALA A 365 1.80 7.34 16.95
C ALA A 365 1.90 7.77 18.43
N THR A 366 1.31 6.99 19.33
CA THR A 366 1.27 7.33 20.77
C THR A 366 1.83 6.22 21.64
N GLY A 367 2.64 6.57 22.65
CA GLY A 367 3.13 5.58 23.62
C GLY A 367 4.07 4.53 23.04
N VAL A 368 5.18 4.97 22.44
CA VAL A 368 6.23 4.10 21.95
C VAL A 368 7.45 4.18 22.87
N LEU A 369 7.97 3.03 23.29
CA LEU A 369 9.21 2.91 24.06
C LEU A 369 10.34 2.37 23.17
N PHE A 370 11.47 3.06 23.20
CA PHE A 370 12.76 2.53 22.80
C PHE A 370 13.61 2.38 24.05
N ASP A 371 14.02 1.16 24.37
CA ASP A 371 14.68 0.81 25.63
C ASP A 371 15.97 0.04 25.33
N ASN A 372 17.12 0.61 25.68
CA ASN A 372 18.44 0.07 25.34
C ASN A 372 18.60 -0.22 23.83
N LEU A 373 18.15 0.71 22.98
CA LEU A 373 18.43 0.67 21.55
C LEU A 373 19.87 1.13 21.29
N GLU A 374 20.62 0.35 20.54
CA GLU A 374 21.96 0.70 20.05
C GLU A 374 21.93 0.86 18.54
N MET A 375 22.35 2.02 18.02
CA MET A 375 22.36 2.29 16.59
C MET A 375 23.75 2.69 16.07
N ASP A 376 24.10 2.12 14.92
CA ASP A 376 25.23 2.51 14.10
C ASP A 376 24.70 3.11 12.77
N GLY A 377 24.91 4.42 12.58
CA GLY A 377 24.30 5.22 11.52
C GLY A 377 22.90 5.76 11.88
N GLY A 378 22.36 6.63 11.03
CA GLY A 378 21.00 7.15 11.17
C GLY A 378 20.76 7.97 12.45
N GLY A 379 19.64 7.69 13.13
CA GLY A 379 19.25 8.34 14.40
C GLY A 379 17.92 7.81 14.96
N LEU A 380 17.43 8.39 16.05
CA LEU A 380 16.12 8.11 16.64
C LEU A 380 15.30 9.41 16.66
N ALA A 381 14.04 9.39 16.19
CA ALA A 381 13.25 10.62 16.08
C ALA A 381 11.83 10.51 16.66
N PHE A 382 11.49 11.46 17.51
CA PHE A 382 10.14 11.82 17.97
C PHE A 382 9.83 13.26 17.52
N ASP A 383 9.45 13.45 16.26
CA ASP A 383 9.51 14.77 15.60
C ASP A 383 8.17 15.25 14.99
N ASN A 384 8.09 16.56 14.76
CA ASN A 384 7.21 17.17 13.77
C ASN A 384 7.94 17.27 12.43
N ARG A 385 7.51 16.45 11.47
CA ARG A 385 8.10 16.36 10.13
C ARG A 385 7.61 17.45 9.17
N GLU A 386 6.71 18.32 9.62
CA GLU A 386 6.20 19.45 8.82
C GLU A 386 5.70 19.02 7.42
N LEU A 387 6.35 19.49 6.35
CA LEU A 387 6.06 19.14 4.95
C LEU A 387 6.76 17.86 4.48
N TRP A 388 7.78 17.39 5.20
CA TRP A 388 8.50 16.18 4.85
C TRP A 388 7.56 14.97 4.89
N ASP A 389 7.90 13.97 4.09
CA ASP A 389 7.15 12.72 3.95
C ASP A 389 5.67 12.88 3.60
N ASN A 390 5.36 13.78 2.65
CA ASN A 390 3.98 14.10 2.25
C ASN A 390 3.14 14.70 3.38
N GLY A 391 3.77 15.52 4.22
CA GLY A 391 3.09 16.26 5.26
C GLY A 391 2.71 15.39 6.46
N VAL A 392 3.65 14.56 6.93
CA VAL A 392 3.44 13.75 8.15
C VAL A 392 3.07 14.63 9.33
N GLY A 393 3.62 15.84 9.45
CA GLY A 393 3.40 16.68 10.63
C GLY A 393 3.92 16.00 11.91
N TRP A 394 3.20 16.11 13.02
CA TRP A 394 3.57 15.43 14.27
C TRP A 394 3.51 13.91 14.12
N ALA A 395 4.67 13.24 14.19
CA ALA A 395 4.77 11.78 14.09
C ALA A 395 4.62 11.07 15.45
N ALA A 396 5.10 11.68 16.53
CA ALA A 396 5.23 11.04 17.83
C ALA A 396 4.61 11.86 18.97
N ALA A 397 3.85 11.22 19.84
CA ALA A 397 3.34 11.79 21.09
C ALA A 397 3.44 10.77 22.24
N ASN A 398 3.78 11.21 23.45
CA ASN A 398 3.92 10.35 24.63
C ASN A 398 4.91 9.18 24.42
N CYS A 399 5.96 9.41 23.62
CA CYS A 399 7.01 8.44 23.33
C CYS A 399 8.22 8.64 24.24
N LEU A 400 8.95 7.55 24.53
CA LEU A 400 10.10 7.55 25.43
C LEU A 400 11.30 6.83 24.80
N ALA A 401 12.46 7.47 24.88
CA ALA A 401 13.76 6.82 24.70
C ALA A 401 14.41 6.64 26.08
N TRP A 402 14.75 5.40 26.42
CA TRP A 402 15.36 5.01 27.69
C TRP A 402 16.69 4.30 27.43
N GLN A 403 17.78 4.83 27.98
CA GLN A 403 19.13 4.25 27.85
C GLN A 403 19.55 3.89 26.42
N CYS A 404 19.13 4.70 25.43
CA CYS A 404 19.48 4.46 24.03
C CYS A 404 20.84 5.08 23.69
N THR A 405 21.63 4.39 22.86
CA THR A 405 22.88 4.89 22.30
C THR A 405 22.72 5.02 20.80
N VAL A 406 22.60 6.25 20.30
CA VAL A 406 22.29 6.53 18.88
C VAL A 406 23.09 7.74 18.38
N PRO A 407 23.43 7.85 17.08
CA PRO A 407 24.23 8.98 16.59
C PRO A 407 23.53 10.35 16.75
N LEU A 408 22.23 10.40 16.45
CA LEU A 408 21.38 11.58 16.55
C LEU A 408 20.05 11.19 17.21
N LEU A 409 19.61 11.96 18.19
CA LEU A 409 18.31 11.82 18.83
C LEU A 409 17.54 13.14 18.72
N THR A 410 16.49 13.13 17.91
CA THR A 410 15.54 14.24 17.78
C THR A 410 14.33 13.96 18.64
N ALA A 411 14.02 14.84 19.60
CA ALA A 411 12.76 14.78 20.33
C ALA A 411 12.17 16.18 20.45
N ARG A 412 10.95 16.35 19.94
CA ARG A 412 10.16 17.57 20.07
C ARG A 412 8.90 17.34 20.89
N THR A 413 8.37 18.38 21.51
CA THR A 413 7.18 18.30 22.37
C THR A 413 5.93 18.76 21.61
N PRO A 414 4.97 17.86 21.29
CA PRO A 414 3.73 18.26 20.65
C PRO A 414 2.83 19.05 21.63
N PRO A 415 2.07 20.06 21.18
CA PRO A 415 1.16 20.78 22.08
C PRO A 415 0.15 19.87 22.79
N GLY A 416 0.19 19.84 24.12
CA GLY A 416 -0.69 19.02 24.96
C GLY A 416 -0.30 17.54 25.08
N ALA A 417 0.89 17.15 24.62
CA ALA A 417 1.48 15.83 24.83
C ALA A 417 2.97 15.98 25.16
N GLN A 418 3.64 14.88 25.48
CA GLN A 418 5.04 14.92 25.90
C GLN A 418 5.88 13.88 25.18
N ASN A 419 7.13 14.17 24.82
CA ASN A 419 8.11 13.12 24.47
C ASN A 419 9.27 13.18 25.47
N TRP A 420 9.80 12.03 25.86
CA TRP A 420 10.82 11.89 26.91
C TRP A 420 12.08 11.22 26.38
N VAL A 421 13.21 11.65 26.91
CA VAL A 421 14.51 11.05 26.65
C VAL A 421 15.30 10.99 27.94
N ILE A 422 15.68 9.78 28.36
CA ILE A 422 16.23 9.54 29.68
C ILE A 422 17.46 8.61 29.59
N GLY A 423 18.61 9.08 30.05
CA GLY A 423 19.85 8.28 30.12
C GLY A 423 20.42 7.92 28.75
N CYS A 424 20.12 8.69 27.71
CA CYS A 424 20.54 8.39 26.33
C CYS A 424 21.88 9.03 25.99
N TRP A 425 22.60 8.43 25.04
CA TRP A 425 23.85 8.93 24.48
C TRP A 425 23.65 9.27 23.00
N ALA A 426 23.76 10.56 22.65
CA ALA A 426 23.53 11.04 21.28
C ALA A 426 23.99 12.50 21.08
N GLN A 427 23.95 12.97 19.83
CA GLN A 427 23.68 14.39 19.56
C GLN A 427 22.18 14.66 19.77
N PHE A 428 21.83 15.71 20.50
CA PHE A 428 20.45 16.00 20.88
C PHE A 428 19.87 17.17 20.10
N VAL A 429 18.65 17.02 19.56
CA VAL A 429 17.92 18.06 18.82
C VAL A 429 16.47 18.13 19.28
N GLY A 430 15.95 19.36 19.46
CA GLY A 430 14.55 19.61 19.79
C GLY A 430 14.28 19.97 21.25
N ASP A 431 13.01 20.14 21.56
CA ASP A 431 12.47 20.66 22.83
C ASP A 431 11.70 19.60 23.64
N GLY A 432 12.01 18.31 23.43
CA GLY A 432 11.57 17.21 24.28
C GLY A 432 12.00 17.37 25.75
N LEU A 433 11.48 16.51 26.64
CA LEU A 433 11.95 16.46 28.02
C LEU A 433 13.15 15.52 28.14
N TRP A 434 14.30 16.10 28.45
CA TRP A 434 15.58 15.41 28.56
C TRP A 434 15.98 15.23 30.03
N ARG A 435 16.49 14.05 30.39
CA ARG A 435 17.09 13.79 31.70
C ARG A 435 18.33 12.92 31.56
N ALA A 436 19.38 13.27 32.30
CA ALA A 436 20.65 12.53 32.32
C ALA A 436 21.22 12.29 30.90
N PRO A 437 21.37 13.34 30.06
CA PRO A 437 21.97 13.19 28.74
C PRO A 437 23.43 12.76 28.86
N ASN A 438 23.83 11.75 28.09
CA ASN A 438 25.17 11.13 28.13
C ASN A 438 25.54 10.55 29.51
N GLU A 439 24.55 10.02 30.23
CA GLU A 439 24.72 9.36 31.51
C GLU A 439 23.95 8.04 31.54
N PHE A 440 24.33 7.14 32.46
CA PHE A 440 23.57 5.93 32.75
C PHE A 440 22.59 6.17 33.88
N VAL A 441 21.38 5.62 33.76
CA VAL A 441 20.33 5.68 34.80
C VAL A 441 19.97 4.28 35.28
N LYS A 442 19.21 4.20 36.37
CA LYS A 442 18.57 2.96 36.83
C LYS A 442 17.04 3.09 36.78
N PRO A 443 16.30 2.01 36.48
CA PRO A 443 16.77 0.67 36.11
C PRO A 443 17.49 0.65 34.75
N GLU A 444 18.21 -0.44 34.46
CA GLU A 444 18.88 -0.57 33.16
C GLU A 444 17.87 -0.58 32.00
N SER A 445 16.80 -1.36 32.15
CA SER A 445 15.64 -1.34 31.27
C SER A 445 14.40 -0.93 32.04
N LEU A 446 13.68 0.05 31.51
CA LEU A 446 12.39 0.48 32.05
C LEU A 446 11.32 -0.58 31.80
N TYR A 447 11.27 -1.18 30.60
CA TYR A 447 10.29 -2.22 30.27
C TYR A 447 10.40 -3.40 31.25
N GLU A 448 11.61 -3.89 31.49
CA GLU A 448 11.86 -5.03 32.38
C GLU A 448 11.51 -4.69 33.84
N ALA A 449 11.79 -3.47 34.30
CA ALA A 449 11.43 -3.03 35.65
C ALA A 449 9.91 -2.85 35.83
N GLN A 450 9.23 -2.25 34.84
CA GLN A 450 7.77 -2.14 34.81
C GLN A 450 7.13 -3.53 34.87
N LEU A 451 7.65 -4.45 34.07
CA LEU A 451 7.15 -5.82 34.03
C LEU A 451 7.36 -6.55 35.37
N LYS A 452 8.48 -6.31 36.05
CA LYS A 452 8.77 -6.90 37.37
C LYS A 452 7.83 -6.40 38.46
N GLU A 453 7.43 -5.14 38.41
CA GLU A 453 6.51 -4.54 39.39
C GLU A 453 5.05 -4.90 39.17
N ARG A 454 4.70 -5.21 37.92
CA ARG A 454 3.36 -5.63 37.58
C ARG A 454 3.03 -6.91 38.34
N GLN A 455 2.09 -6.81 39.29
CA GLN A 455 1.52 -8.00 39.90
C GLN A 455 0.90 -8.89 38.80
N PRO A 456 0.94 -10.22 38.92
CA PRO A 456 0.34 -11.10 37.94
C PRO A 456 -1.11 -10.68 37.73
N ILE A 457 -1.43 -10.20 36.53
CA ILE A 457 -2.82 -10.09 36.12
C ILE A 457 -3.32 -11.53 36.05
N PRO A 458 -4.47 -11.87 36.66
CA PRO A 458 -5.05 -13.19 36.46
C PRO A 458 -5.05 -13.45 34.96
N ALA A 459 -4.47 -14.57 34.54
CA ALA A 459 -4.56 -14.97 33.14
C ALA A 459 -6.04 -14.87 32.76
N PRO A 460 -6.39 -14.19 31.65
CA PRO A 460 -7.76 -14.25 31.17
C PRO A 460 -8.15 -15.73 31.11
N PRO A 461 -9.39 -16.10 31.52
CA PRO A 461 -9.82 -17.48 31.45
C PRO A 461 -9.51 -18.03 30.06
N ASP A 462 -9.01 -19.27 30.03
CA ASP A 462 -8.58 -20.03 28.85
C ASP A 462 -9.38 -19.54 27.64
N PRO A 463 -8.74 -18.94 26.61
CA PRO A 463 -9.47 -18.27 25.56
C PRO A 463 -10.52 -19.25 25.07
N ARG A 464 -11.81 -18.93 25.31
CA ARG A 464 -12.91 -19.72 24.76
C ARG A 464 -12.52 -19.91 23.32
N PRO A 465 -12.37 -21.16 22.81
CA PRO A 465 -11.96 -21.37 21.45
C PRO A 465 -13.00 -20.62 20.63
N LEU A 466 -12.63 -19.44 20.12
CA LEU A 466 -13.40 -18.80 19.07
C LEU A 466 -13.32 -19.84 18.00
N SER A 467 -14.45 -20.51 17.78
CA SER A 467 -14.52 -21.64 16.87
C SER A 467 -13.82 -21.18 15.60
N SER A 468 -12.84 -21.95 15.14
CA SER A 468 -12.19 -21.79 13.84
C SER A 468 -13.18 -22.01 12.67
N GLY A 469 -14.48 -21.79 12.90
CA GLY A 469 -15.58 -21.89 11.96
C GLY A 469 -15.58 -20.76 10.93
N TRP A 470 -14.71 -19.76 11.06
CA TRP A 470 -14.40 -18.87 9.96
C TRP A 470 -13.51 -19.65 8.98
N GLY A 471 -14.04 -19.96 7.79
CA GLY A 471 -13.26 -20.58 6.73
C GLY A 471 -12.05 -19.74 6.37
N ARG A 472 -11.08 -20.34 5.64
CA ARG A 472 -9.86 -19.65 5.17
C ARG A 472 -10.20 -18.23 4.72
N PRO A 473 -9.52 -17.17 5.22
CA PRO A 473 -9.60 -15.84 4.64
C PRO A 473 -9.35 -15.99 3.14
N SER A 474 -10.44 -15.92 2.39
CA SER A 474 -10.43 -16.23 0.97
C SER A 474 -10.39 -14.89 0.24
N PRO A 475 -9.64 -14.78 -0.86
CA PRO A 475 -10.03 -13.84 -1.90
C PRO A 475 -11.49 -14.19 -2.27
N PRO A 476 -12.34 -13.20 -2.54
CA PRO A 476 -13.71 -13.47 -2.93
C PRO A 476 -13.74 -14.48 -4.09
N GLN A 477 -14.51 -15.56 -3.93
CA GLN A 477 -14.57 -16.59 -4.95
C GLN A 477 -15.37 -16.05 -6.14
N GLY A 478 -14.68 -15.83 -7.25
CA GLY A 478 -15.33 -15.57 -8.54
C GLY A 478 -16.27 -16.73 -8.87
N GLY A 479 -17.57 -16.43 -8.92
CA GLY A 479 -18.61 -17.36 -9.31
C GLY A 479 -18.44 -17.87 -10.74
N VAL A 480 -19.15 -18.98 -11.02
CA VAL A 480 -19.54 -19.60 -12.31
C VAL A 480 -18.69 -19.24 -13.54
N ARG A 481 -18.18 -20.26 -14.26
CA ARG A 481 -17.56 -20.13 -15.60
C ARG A 481 -18.21 -19.02 -16.44
N GLY A 482 -17.57 -17.85 -16.47
CA GLY A 482 -17.99 -16.75 -17.33
C GLY A 482 -17.95 -17.15 -18.79
N GLU A 483 -18.90 -16.61 -19.55
CA GLU A 483 -19.03 -16.86 -20.98
C GLU A 483 -18.03 -15.98 -21.75
N ARG A 484 -17.31 -16.58 -22.70
CA ARG A 484 -16.19 -15.95 -23.42
C ARG A 484 -16.64 -14.72 -24.22
N LEU A 485 -15.86 -13.63 -24.18
CA LEU A 485 -16.03 -12.49 -25.10
C LEU A 485 -15.79 -12.95 -26.54
N THR A 486 -16.73 -12.65 -27.42
CA THR A 486 -16.64 -12.93 -28.85
C THR A 486 -17.07 -11.71 -29.67
N LEU A 487 -16.52 -11.57 -30.88
CA LEU A 487 -16.99 -10.59 -31.86
C LEU A 487 -17.76 -11.35 -32.95
N ALA A 488 -19.07 -11.11 -33.05
CA ALA A 488 -19.93 -11.73 -34.05
C ALA A 488 -20.97 -10.73 -34.55
N HIS A 489 -21.21 -10.71 -35.87
CA HIS A 489 -22.15 -9.76 -36.51
C HIS A 489 -21.87 -8.29 -36.14
N GLY A 490 -20.59 -7.95 -35.94
CA GLY A 490 -20.16 -6.64 -35.46
C GLY A 490 -20.56 -6.31 -34.03
N GLN A 491 -20.95 -7.27 -33.20
CA GLN A 491 -21.25 -7.05 -31.79
C GLN A 491 -20.24 -7.79 -30.92
N LEU A 492 -19.82 -7.14 -29.84
CA LEU A 492 -19.11 -7.81 -28.76
C LEU A 492 -20.15 -8.53 -27.91
N LEU A 493 -20.04 -9.86 -27.83
CA LEU A 493 -20.97 -10.73 -27.13
C LEU A 493 -20.27 -11.40 -25.94
N VAL A 494 -20.91 -11.35 -24.78
CA VAL A 494 -20.60 -12.17 -23.61
C VAL A 494 -21.81 -13.06 -23.39
N GLY A 495 -21.64 -14.37 -23.47
CA GLY A 495 -22.78 -15.27 -23.34
C GLY A 495 -23.77 -15.27 -24.48
N GLY A 496 -23.32 -14.91 -25.68
CA GLY A 496 -24.19 -14.67 -26.82
C GLY A 496 -25.05 -13.41 -26.69
N LYS A 497 -24.92 -12.64 -25.59
CA LYS A 497 -25.63 -11.38 -25.38
C LYS A 497 -24.71 -10.19 -25.66
N PRO A 498 -25.22 -9.10 -26.27
CA PRO A 498 -24.45 -7.88 -26.44
C PRO A 498 -23.90 -7.36 -25.10
N LEU A 499 -22.61 -7.03 -25.07
CA LEU A 499 -21.97 -6.39 -23.93
C LEU A 499 -22.54 -4.97 -23.75
N GLN A 500 -23.35 -4.78 -22.71
CA GLN A 500 -24.03 -3.51 -22.42
C GLN A 500 -23.85 -3.14 -20.94
N GLY A 501 -23.40 -1.92 -20.65
CA GLY A 501 -23.21 -1.44 -19.27
C GLY A 501 -22.17 -0.32 -19.18
N LYS A 502 -21.73 0.09 -17.99
CA LYS A 502 -20.82 1.25 -17.86
C LYS A 502 -19.35 0.88 -18.09
N GLN A 503 -18.57 1.81 -18.64
CA GLN A 503 -17.10 1.74 -18.57
C GLN A 503 -16.63 2.35 -17.24
N ARG A 504 -15.74 1.66 -16.55
CA ARG A 504 -14.95 2.24 -15.47
C ARG A 504 -13.72 2.92 -16.07
N ALA A 505 -13.67 4.24 -15.94
CA ALA A 505 -12.43 5.00 -16.16
C ALA A 505 -11.52 4.90 -14.92
N LEU A 506 -10.21 5.07 -15.12
CA LEU A 506 -9.28 5.19 -14.00
C LEU A 506 -9.47 6.52 -13.28
N THR A 507 -9.54 6.46 -11.94
CA THR A 507 -9.38 7.65 -11.12
C THR A 507 -7.89 7.97 -11.04
N PHE A 508 -7.47 9.08 -11.67
CA PHE A 508 -6.11 9.61 -11.51
C PHE A 508 -5.83 10.00 -10.05
N TRP A 509 -4.56 10.07 -9.68
CA TRP A 509 -4.03 10.28 -8.32
C TRP A 509 -4.95 11.04 -7.36
N ARG A 510 -5.64 10.28 -6.51
CA ARG A 510 -6.28 10.75 -5.26
C ARG A 510 -5.92 9.86 -4.04
N GLY A 511 -4.99 8.91 -4.19
CA GLY A 511 -4.61 7.84 -3.23
C GLY A 511 -4.01 8.31 -1.91
N HIS A 512 -4.47 7.80 -0.76
CA HIS A 512 -3.77 7.99 0.53
C HIS A 512 -3.62 6.67 1.28
N LEU A 513 -2.46 6.41 1.88
CA LEU A 513 -2.28 5.29 2.82
C LEU A 513 -2.89 5.54 4.21
N GLN A 514 -3.36 6.76 4.46
CA GLN A 514 -4.03 7.12 5.71
C GLN A 514 -5.35 6.38 5.77
N LEU A 515 -5.53 5.53 6.78
CA LEU A 515 -6.76 4.73 6.97
C LEU A 515 -8.01 5.60 6.95
N GLY A 516 -8.00 6.77 7.59
CA GLY A 516 -9.14 7.71 7.58
C GLY A 516 -9.52 8.26 6.20
N ARG A 517 -8.64 8.12 5.20
CA ARG A 517 -8.82 8.63 3.83
C ARG A 517 -8.68 7.54 2.75
N ALA A 518 -8.57 6.27 3.15
CA ALA A 518 -8.40 5.17 2.22
C ALA A 518 -9.62 5.05 1.26
N ASP A 519 -10.82 5.36 1.77
CA ASP A 519 -12.08 5.33 1.02
C ASP A 519 -12.21 6.44 -0.03
N ASP A 520 -11.42 7.52 0.05
CA ASP A 520 -11.56 8.73 -0.79
C ASP A 520 -11.29 8.46 -2.31
N VAL A 521 -10.85 7.26 -2.68
CA VAL A 521 -10.08 7.03 -3.91
C VAL A 521 -10.54 5.81 -4.71
N GLY A 522 -11.22 4.86 -4.07
CA GLY A 522 -11.66 3.61 -4.68
C GLY A 522 -10.53 2.66 -5.10
N LEU A 523 -10.90 1.50 -5.62
CA LEU A 523 -9.99 0.44 -6.06
C LEU A 523 -9.32 0.77 -7.40
N HIS A 524 -8.06 0.38 -7.56
CA HIS A 524 -7.25 0.63 -8.77
C HIS A 524 -6.34 -0.56 -9.11
N LEU A 525 -6.28 -0.94 -10.38
CA LEU A 525 -5.64 -2.18 -10.83
C LEU A 525 -4.12 -2.21 -10.65
N THR A 526 -3.42 -1.11 -10.94
CA THR A 526 -1.94 -1.01 -10.92
C THR A 526 -1.42 -0.08 -9.83
N ARG A 527 -2.18 0.06 -8.74
CA ARG A 527 -1.79 0.83 -7.56
C ARG A 527 -1.20 -0.12 -6.52
N PHE A 528 0.09 0.01 -6.23
CA PHE A 528 0.81 -0.87 -5.31
C PHE A 528 1.03 -0.21 -3.94
N SER A 529 0.57 -0.88 -2.90
CA SER A 529 0.82 -0.49 -1.50
C SER A 529 1.48 -1.67 -0.78
N PRO A 530 2.74 -1.55 -0.32
CA PRO A 530 3.42 -2.64 0.37
C PRO A 530 2.60 -3.21 1.53
N GLY A 531 2.29 -4.50 1.50
CA GLY A 531 1.47 -5.18 2.51
C GLY A 531 -0.04 -4.83 2.52
N LYS A 532 -0.49 -3.89 1.69
CA LYS A 532 -1.89 -3.40 1.65
C LYS A 532 -2.42 -3.26 0.22
N THR A 533 -1.84 -3.98 -0.74
CA THR A 533 -2.31 -3.92 -2.12
C THR A 533 -3.60 -4.71 -2.22
N GLU A 534 -4.65 -4.06 -2.69
CA GLU A 534 -5.97 -4.67 -2.83
C GLU A 534 -5.95 -5.88 -3.77
N PRO A 535 -6.76 -6.92 -3.49
CA PRO A 535 -6.93 -8.05 -4.39
C PRO A 535 -7.67 -7.62 -5.67
N VAL A 536 -7.39 -8.31 -6.77
CA VAL A 536 -8.03 -8.02 -8.07
C VAL A 536 -9.52 -8.39 -8.03
N GLU A 537 -9.87 -9.40 -7.25
CA GLU A 537 -11.23 -9.88 -7.03
C GLU A 537 -12.12 -8.77 -6.44
N ALA A 538 -11.63 -8.01 -5.46
CA ALA A 538 -12.39 -6.90 -4.89
C ALA A 538 -12.72 -5.83 -5.94
N LEU A 539 -11.80 -5.58 -6.90
CA LEU A 539 -12.06 -4.65 -8.00
C LEU A 539 -13.17 -5.18 -8.93
N ILE A 540 -13.18 -6.49 -9.20
CA ILE A 540 -14.21 -7.15 -10.01
C ILE A 540 -15.57 -7.07 -9.31
N GLU A 541 -15.63 -7.38 -8.02
CA GLU A 541 -16.87 -7.27 -7.24
C GLU A 541 -17.41 -5.85 -7.21
N ASP A 542 -16.55 -4.85 -6.99
CA ASP A 542 -16.94 -3.44 -7.02
C ASP A 542 -17.46 -3.02 -8.41
N MET A 543 -16.88 -3.55 -9.49
CA MET A 543 -17.37 -3.32 -10.85
C MET A 543 -18.75 -3.93 -11.07
N LEU A 544 -18.94 -5.20 -10.68
CA LEU A 544 -20.23 -5.90 -10.79
C LEU A 544 -21.32 -5.19 -9.98
N ALA A 545 -21.01 -4.80 -8.74
CA ALA A 545 -21.93 -4.07 -7.86
C ALA A 545 -22.33 -2.70 -8.41
N LYS A 546 -21.52 -2.10 -9.29
CA LYS A 546 -21.75 -0.78 -9.91
C LYS A 546 -22.24 -0.85 -11.36
N ASP A 547 -22.60 -2.04 -11.84
CA ASP A 547 -23.06 -2.26 -13.22
C ASP A 547 -22.02 -1.80 -14.27
N GLN A 548 -20.75 -2.07 -13.98
CA GLN A 548 -19.61 -1.77 -14.86
C GLN A 548 -19.18 -3.03 -15.58
N VAL A 549 -19.14 -2.98 -16.92
CA VAL A 549 -18.85 -4.15 -17.77
C VAL A 549 -17.46 -4.14 -18.39
N ALA A 550 -16.79 -2.99 -18.36
CA ALA A 550 -15.43 -2.85 -18.88
C ALA A 550 -14.57 -1.94 -18.00
N LEU A 551 -13.31 -2.31 -17.79
CA LEU A 551 -12.28 -1.46 -17.20
C LEU A 551 -11.42 -0.90 -18.33
N ARG A 552 -11.38 0.43 -18.48
CA ARG A 552 -10.44 1.09 -19.39
C ARG A 552 -9.18 1.47 -18.61
N HIS A 553 -8.03 0.96 -19.04
CA HIS A 553 -6.77 1.05 -18.31
C HIS A 553 -5.63 1.62 -19.17
N ASN A 554 -4.79 2.45 -18.55
CA ASN A 554 -3.50 2.94 -19.02
C ASN A 554 -2.55 3.12 -17.82
N TYR A 555 -1.23 3.25 -18.06
CA TYR A 555 -0.28 3.57 -16.99
C TYR A 555 -0.37 5.04 -16.55
N GLY A 556 0.03 5.31 -15.31
CA GLY A 556 -0.10 6.61 -14.66
C GLY A 556 0.91 7.68 -15.07
N LEU A 557 0.60 8.94 -14.76
CA LEU A 557 1.46 10.11 -15.00
C LEU A 557 2.81 10.02 -14.28
N TRP A 558 2.74 9.63 -13.00
CA TRP A 558 3.86 9.65 -12.08
C TRP A 558 3.89 8.36 -11.26
N TYR A 559 5.05 8.04 -10.72
CA TYR A 559 5.26 6.88 -9.86
C TYR A 559 4.70 7.08 -8.43
N ASP A 560 4.83 8.30 -7.90
CA ASP A 560 4.43 8.67 -6.55
C ASP A 560 3.81 10.09 -6.51
N ARG A 561 3.24 10.46 -5.36
CA ARG A 561 2.45 11.69 -5.19
C ARG A 561 3.25 12.98 -5.08
N ARG A 562 4.58 12.95 -4.96
CA ARG A 562 5.36 14.19 -4.84
C ARG A 562 5.10 15.14 -6.00
N ARG A 563 4.80 14.61 -7.19
CA ARG A 563 4.54 15.38 -8.42
C ARG A 563 3.11 15.91 -8.56
N ASP A 564 2.25 15.70 -7.56
CA ASP A 564 0.93 16.35 -7.49
C ASP A 564 1.06 17.89 -7.50
N ASP A 565 2.19 18.43 -7.02
CA ASP A 565 2.55 19.86 -7.07
C ASP A 565 2.76 20.42 -8.50
N HIS A 566 2.85 19.56 -9.51
CA HIS A 566 3.18 19.90 -10.90
C HIS A 566 4.50 20.67 -11.05
N GLU A 567 5.48 20.39 -10.19
CA GLU A 567 6.82 20.97 -10.29
C GLU A 567 7.68 20.23 -11.32
N MET A 568 8.45 20.99 -12.10
CA MET A 568 9.33 20.45 -13.16
C MET A 568 10.76 20.22 -12.68
N ILE A 569 11.09 20.65 -11.45
CA ILE A 569 12.42 20.53 -10.87
C ILE A 569 12.74 19.10 -10.42
N ARG A 570 14.03 18.80 -10.34
CA ARG A 570 14.51 17.52 -9.82
C ARG A 570 14.12 17.39 -8.35
N ARG A 571 13.73 16.19 -7.91
CA ARG A 571 13.50 15.94 -6.48
C ARG A 571 14.83 15.92 -5.74
N VAL A 572 14.81 16.42 -4.50
CA VAL A 572 16.00 16.52 -3.64
C VAL A 572 16.58 15.13 -3.32
N ASP A 573 15.70 14.13 -3.20
CA ASP A 573 16.03 12.77 -2.83
C ASP A 573 15.13 11.74 -3.54
N ALA A 574 15.35 10.48 -3.20
CA ALA A 574 14.61 9.33 -3.70
C ALA A 574 13.29 9.07 -2.95
N GLU A 575 12.95 9.84 -1.91
CA GLU A 575 11.84 9.51 -1.01
C GLU A 575 10.52 9.40 -1.75
N ALA A 576 9.88 8.23 -1.71
CA ALA A 576 8.67 7.98 -2.48
C ALA A 576 7.55 7.47 -1.58
N PHE A 577 6.35 8.00 -1.78
CA PHE A 577 5.20 7.71 -0.92
C PHE A 577 4.23 6.76 -1.60
N ALA A 578 3.97 5.63 -0.94
CA ALA A 578 2.90 4.74 -1.37
C ALA A 578 1.52 5.39 -1.10
N PRO A 579 0.45 4.98 -1.81
CA PRO A 579 0.45 3.97 -2.87
C PRO A 579 1.29 4.40 -4.08
N PHE A 580 2.03 3.46 -4.69
CA PHE A 580 2.79 3.69 -5.92
C PHE A 580 1.91 3.38 -7.13
N LEU A 581 1.91 4.24 -8.15
CA LEU A 581 1.26 3.96 -9.42
C LEU A 581 2.32 3.40 -10.37
N GLU A 582 2.38 2.07 -10.41
CA GLU A 582 3.48 1.35 -11.02
C GLU A 582 3.55 1.61 -12.53
N GLN A 583 4.77 1.83 -12.99
CA GLN A 583 5.07 2.06 -14.40
C GLN A 583 5.30 0.70 -15.10
N PRO A 584 5.04 0.60 -16.42
CA PRO A 584 5.19 -0.67 -17.14
C PRO A 584 6.67 -1.08 -17.34
N PHE A 585 7.62 -0.22 -17.01
CA PHE A 585 9.07 -0.47 -17.14
C PHE A 585 9.69 -0.76 -15.78
N ALA A 586 10.61 -1.71 -15.74
CA ALA A 586 11.37 -2.01 -14.53
C ALA A 586 12.48 -0.98 -14.32
N ARG A 587 12.84 -0.74 -13.06
CA ARG A 587 14.03 0.03 -12.71
C ARG A 587 15.29 -0.79 -12.99
N SER A 588 16.35 -0.10 -13.38
CA SER A 588 17.60 -0.73 -13.82
C SER A 588 18.63 -0.93 -12.70
N GLY A 589 18.44 -0.25 -11.56
CA GLY A 589 19.47 -0.12 -10.52
C GLY A 589 20.67 0.73 -10.94
N LYS A 590 20.60 1.44 -12.07
CA LYS A 590 21.72 2.21 -12.62
C LYS A 590 21.37 3.69 -12.71
N GLY A 591 22.32 4.53 -12.29
CA GLY A 591 22.20 5.98 -12.30
C GLY A 591 21.01 6.48 -11.46
N THR A 592 20.70 7.76 -11.59
CA THR A 592 19.61 8.41 -10.83
C THR A 592 18.66 9.10 -11.79
N SER A 593 17.37 8.85 -11.66
CA SER A 593 16.28 9.53 -12.38
C SER A 593 15.89 10.86 -11.72
N TRP A 594 15.01 11.61 -12.36
CA TRP A 594 14.59 12.96 -11.94
C TRP A 594 13.85 12.98 -10.58
N ASN A 595 13.31 11.83 -10.18
CA ASN A 595 12.65 11.59 -8.89
C ASN A 595 13.58 10.99 -7.82
N GLY A 596 14.89 10.88 -8.09
CA GLY A 596 15.90 10.41 -7.13
C GLY A 596 16.10 8.89 -7.06
N LEU A 597 15.18 8.08 -7.60
CA LEU A 597 15.33 6.61 -7.69
C LEU A 597 16.25 6.21 -8.86
N SER A 598 16.54 4.92 -9.05
CA SER A 598 17.33 4.49 -10.22
C SER A 598 16.57 4.62 -11.54
N ARG A 599 17.29 4.81 -12.64
CA ARG A 599 16.69 4.98 -13.97
C ARG A 599 15.96 3.73 -14.43
N TYR A 600 14.93 3.88 -15.26
CA TYR A 600 14.25 2.78 -15.93
C TYR A 600 15.13 2.12 -17.00
N ASP A 601 14.88 0.85 -17.27
CA ASP A 601 15.29 0.19 -18.51
C ASP A 601 14.05 -0.07 -19.36
N LEU A 602 13.88 0.69 -20.44
CA LEU A 602 12.72 0.58 -21.33
C LEU A 602 12.69 -0.73 -22.13
N GLU A 603 13.74 -1.56 -22.04
CA GLU A 603 13.78 -2.90 -22.61
C GLU A 603 13.42 -4.01 -21.61
N LYS A 604 13.33 -3.68 -20.30
CA LYS A 604 12.89 -4.56 -19.22
C LYS A 604 11.53 -4.10 -18.67
N TYR A 605 10.56 -4.99 -18.65
CA TYR A 605 9.20 -4.65 -18.24
C TYR A 605 8.92 -5.04 -16.80
N ASN A 606 8.07 -4.27 -16.14
CA ASN A 606 7.67 -4.50 -14.75
C ASN A 606 6.75 -5.74 -14.66
N PRO A 607 7.23 -6.88 -14.11
CA PRO A 607 6.45 -8.10 -14.05
C PRO A 607 5.23 -7.97 -13.14
N TRP A 608 5.27 -7.13 -12.10
CA TRP A 608 4.10 -6.87 -11.24
C TRP A 608 3.00 -6.15 -12.02
N TYR A 609 3.33 -5.09 -12.76
CA TYR A 609 2.36 -4.32 -13.55
C TYR A 609 1.65 -5.21 -14.57
N PHE A 610 2.41 -5.93 -15.40
CA PHE A 610 1.84 -6.80 -16.43
C PHE A 610 1.18 -8.06 -15.85
N GLY A 611 1.71 -8.59 -14.74
CA GLY A 611 1.09 -9.67 -13.98
C GLY A 611 -0.29 -9.29 -13.46
N ARG A 612 -0.44 -8.07 -12.92
CA ARG A 612 -1.74 -7.53 -12.46
C ARG A 612 -2.75 -7.37 -13.60
N LEU A 613 -2.33 -6.83 -14.75
CA LEU A 613 -3.21 -6.74 -15.93
C LEU A 613 -3.71 -8.11 -16.39
N LYS A 614 -2.81 -9.10 -16.43
CA LYS A 614 -3.14 -10.48 -16.83
C LYS A 614 -4.06 -11.17 -15.81
N GLU A 615 -3.80 -10.97 -14.53
CA GLU A 615 -4.64 -11.48 -13.44
C GLU A 615 -6.06 -10.92 -13.53
N PHE A 616 -6.19 -9.60 -13.70
CA PHE A 616 -7.48 -8.97 -13.94
C PHE A 616 -8.15 -9.49 -15.19
N ALA A 617 -7.48 -9.54 -16.34
CA ALA A 617 -8.08 -10.04 -17.57
C ALA A 617 -8.63 -11.47 -17.40
N ARG A 618 -7.87 -12.36 -16.75
CA ARG A 618 -8.29 -13.75 -16.49
C ARG A 618 -9.50 -13.84 -15.56
N LEU A 619 -9.51 -13.09 -14.46
CA LEU A 619 -10.62 -13.10 -13.50
C LEU A 619 -11.86 -12.37 -14.06
N ALA A 620 -11.65 -11.26 -14.76
CA ALA A 620 -12.68 -10.51 -15.45
C ALA A 620 -13.40 -11.38 -16.49
N GLU A 621 -12.69 -12.23 -17.23
CA GLU A 621 -13.29 -13.17 -18.19
C GLU A 621 -14.30 -14.11 -17.50
N GLN A 622 -13.96 -14.59 -16.30
CA GLN A 622 -14.83 -15.46 -15.50
C GLN A 622 -16.10 -14.74 -15.03
N SER A 623 -16.08 -13.41 -14.98
CA SER A 623 -17.23 -12.58 -14.59
C SER A 623 -17.89 -11.86 -15.77
N GLY A 624 -17.53 -12.19 -17.01
CA GLY A 624 -18.09 -11.55 -18.20
C GLY A 624 -17.65 -10.08 -18.40
N LEU A 625 -16.56 -9.66 -17.76
CA LEU A 625 -16.01 -8.31 -17.81
C LEU A 625 -14.88 -8.20 -18.84
N VAL A 626 -14.69 -6.99 -19.39
CA VAL A 626 -13.71 -6.69 -20.44
C VAL A 626 -12.61 -5.76 -19.92
N LEU A 627 -11.36 -6.03 -20.34
CA LEU A 627 -10.24 -5.09 -20.16
C LEU A 627 -10.00 -4.34 -21.47
N ILE A 628 -10.15 -3.01 -21.45
CA ILE A 628 -9.74 -2.13 -22.55
C ILE A 628 -8.34 -1.59 -22.19
N ALA A 629 -7.30 -2.15 -22.79
CA ALA A 629 -5.91 -1.87 -22.48
C ALA A 629 -5.29 -0.88 -23.47
N SER A 630 -5.12 0.36 -23.04
CA SER A 630 -4.38 1.39 -23.78
C SER A 630 -2.87 1.24 -23.53
N MET A 631 -2.10 1.01 -24.60
CA MET A 631 -0.65 0.78 -24.48
C MET A 631 0.12 2.05 -24.06
N TYR A 632 -0.27 3.19 -24.60
CA TYR A 632 0.35 4.49 -24.31
C TYR A 632 -0.61 5.43 -23.56
N PHE A 633 -0.04 6.53 -23.06
CA PHE A 633 -0.79 7.63 -22.49
C PHE A 633 -0.20 8.96 -22.97
N GLN A 634 -0.83 9.54 -23.99
CA GLN A 634 -0.32 10.73 -24.68
C GLN A 634 -0.25 11.98 -23.79
N HIS A 635 -1.07 12.03 -22.75
CA HIS A 635 -1.07 13.11 -21.79
C HIS A 635 0.31 13.38 -21.16
N ASN A 636 1.16 12.34 -21.07
CA ASN A 636 2.55 12.42 -20.60
C ASN A 636 3.46 13.29 -21.47
N ILE A 637 3.15 13.44 -22.76
CA ILE A 637 4.10 13.96 -23.74
C ILE A 637 3.74 15.35 -24.27
N LEU A 638 2.55 15.89 -23.98
CA LEU A 638 2.13 17.18 -24.55
C LEU A 638 1.26 18.12 -23.70
N GLU A 639 0.72 17.69 -22.54
CA GLU A 639 -0.18 18.56 -21.76
C GLU A 639 0.58 19.50 -20.79
N ALA A 640 1.40 18.92 -19.90
CA ALA A 640 2.15 19.66 -18.88
C ALA A 640 3.58 19.13 -18.72
N GLY A 641 4.53 20.05 -18.50
CA GLY A 641 5.94 19.73 -18.31
C GLY A 641 6.23 18.82 -17.11
N ALA A 642 5.39 18.88 -16.07
CA ALA A 642 5.49 18.00 -14.91
C ALA A 642 5.18 16.54 -15.23
N HIS A 643 4.33 16.25 -16.24
CA HIS A 643 4.06 14.89 -16.68
C HIS A 643 5.30 14.29 -17.38
N TRP A 644 5.98 15.10 -18.18
CA TRP A 644 7.21 14.69 -18.85
C TRP A 644 8.42 14.59 -17.89
N ALA A 645 8.46 15.41 -16.83
CA ALA A 645 9.60 15.50 -15.91
C ALA A 645 10.02 14.13 -15.36
N ASP A 646 9.05 13.31 -14.97
CA ASP A 646 9.25 11.95 -14.44
C ASP A 646 8.89 10.83 -15.43
N CYS A 647 8.54 11.18 -16.68
CA CYS A 647 8.16 10.19 -17.69
C CYS A 647 9.32 9.20 -17.94
N PRO A 648 9.07 7.87 -17.95
CA PRO A 648 10.12 6.89 -18.20
C PRO A 648 10.86 7.07 -19.54
N TRP A 649 10.19 7.63 -20.56
CA TRP A 649 10.75 7.85 -21.89
C TRP A 649 11.76 9.02 -21.97
N ARG A 650 11.76 9.90 -20.97
CA ARG A 650 12.69 11.03 -20.89
C ARG A 650 14.13 10.53 -20.67
N PRO A 651 15.15 11.02 -21.41
CA PRO A 651 16.52 10.52 -21.36
C PRO A 651 17.15 10.48 -19.96
N VAL A 652 16.87 11.47 -19.11
CA VAL A 652 17.40 11.45 -17.73
C VAL A 652 16.81 10.33 -16.86
N ASN A 653 15.64 9.79 -17.24
CA ASN A 653 14.90 8.79 -16.47
C ASN A 653 15.12 7.36 -16.96
N ASN A 654 15.87 7.13 -18.04
CA ASN A 654 16.16 5.79 -18.54
C ASN A 654 17.62 5.62 -18.99
N ILE A 655 18.01 4.37 -19.26
CA ILE A 655 19.36 4.01 -19.73
C ILE A 655 19.44 3.74 -21.24
N ASN A 656 18.36 3.99 -21.98
CA ASN A 656 18.18 3.50 -23.35
C ASN A 656 18.54 4.53 -24.44
N ASN A 657 19.04 5.72 -24.06
CA ASN A 657 19.45 6.78 -24.99
C ASN A 657 18.35 7.16 -26.01
N THR A 658 17.16 7.49 -25.50
CA THR A 658 15.95 7.74 -26.32
C THR A 658 16.04 8.94 -27.28
N GLY A 659 17.04 9.81 -27.11
CA GLY A 659 17.34 10.90 -28.04
C GLY A 659 16.33 12.05 -28.03
N PHE A 660 15.49 12.17 -27.00
CA PHE A 660 14.69 13.37 -26.77
C PHE A 660 15.57 14.54 -26.31
N PRO A 661 15.16 15.80 -26.54
CA PRO A 661 15.92 16.97 -26.11
C PRO A 661 16.08 17.05 -24.58
N GLU A 662 17.30 17.39 -24.14
CA GLU A 662 17.66 17.71 -22.75
C GLU A 662 18.50 19.01 -22.73
N PRO A 663 18.24 19.96 -21.80
CA PRO A 663 17.11 19.98 -20.87
C PRO A 663 15.76 20.00 -21.64
N PRO A 664 14.64 19.56 -21.02
CA PRO A 664 13.38 19.48 -21.74
C PRO A 664 12.97 20.88 -22.19
N PRO A 665 12.46 21.05 -23.44
CA PRO A 665 12.06 22.34 -23.97
C PRO A 665 10.70 22.75 -23.38
N TYR A 666 10.68 23.05 -22.08
CA TYR A 666 9.50 23.54 -21.39
C TYR A 666 9.05 24.85 -22.02
N ALA A 667 7.81 24.85 -22.49
CA ALA A 667 7.19 26.01 -23.11
C ALA A 667 6.44 26.86 -22.08
N GLY A 668 6.06 28.08 -22.47
CA GLY A 668 5.23 28.96 -21.65
C GLY A 668 3.94 28.26 -21.16
N LYS A 669 3.42 28.69 -19.99
CA LYS A 669 2.23 28.12 -19.33
C LYS A 669 2.41 26.66 -18.84
N LYS A 670 3.61 26.28 -18.38
CA LYS A 670 3.95 24.93 -17.87
C LYS A 670 3.76 23.79 -18.90
N ARG A 671 3.87 24.07 -20.20
CA ARG A 671 3.63 23.09 -21.27
C ARG A 671 4.92 22.36 -21.71
N ILE A 672 4.73 21.28 -22.44
CA ILE A 672 5.79 20.51 -23.11
C ILE A 672 5.24 19.96 -24.42
N PHE A 673 6.10 19.71 -25.42
CA PHE A 673 5.69 19.26 -26.77
C PHE A 673 6.61 18.15 -27.29
N MET A 674 6.47 16.94 -26.75
CA MET A 674 7.28 15.78 -27.15
C MET A 674 6.61 14.89 -28.20
N ALA A 675 5.34 15.14 -28.56
CA ALA A 675 4.57 14.28 -29.47
C ALA A 675 5.25 14.03 -30.81
N LYS A 676 5.71 15.09 -31.51
CA LYS A 676 6.43 14.96 -32.77
C LYS A 676 7.67 14.05 -32.67
N ALA A 677 8.48 14.21 -31.63
CA ALA A 677 9.67 13.38 -31.42
C ALA A 677 9.30 11.95 -30.98
N PHE A 678 8.24 11.80 -30.18
CA PHE A 678 7.82 10.52 -29.64
C PHE A 678 7.21 9.63 -30.72
N TYR A 679 6.45 10.22 -31.64
CA TYR A 679 5.79 9.50 -32.73
C TYR A 679 6.66 9.32 -33.97
N ASP A 680 7.88 9.85 -33.99
CA ASP A 680 8.85 9.65 -35.07
C ASP A 680 9.41 8.21 -35.07
N GLU A 681 8.85 7.37 -35.94
CA GLU A 681 9.23 5.98 -36.16
C GLU A 681 10.46 5.80 -37.05
N THR A 682 11.05 6.88 -37.56
CA THR A 682 12.29 6.84 -38.35
C THR A 682 13.53 6.80 -37.46
N HIS A 683 13.43 7.29 -36.23
CA HIS A 683 14.51 7.22 -35.27
C HIS A 683 14.76 5.77 -34.80
N PRO A 684 15.93 5.18 -35.04
CA PRO A 684 16.14 3.73 -34.91
C PRO A 684 15.94 3.22 -33.48
N VAL A 685 16.41 3.97 -32.48
CA VAL A 685 16.25 3.59 -31.06
C VAL A 685 14.77 3.61 -30.63
N ARG A 686 14.07 4.72 -30.83
CA ARG A 686 12.65 4.86 -30.48
C ARG A 686 11.78 3.86 -31.21
N ARG A 687 12.01 3.66 -32.52
CA ARG A 687 11.32 2.64 -33.32
C ARG A 687 11.42 1.26 -32.67
N ARG A 688 12.64 0.82 -32.31
CA ARG A 688 12.87 -0.48 -31.66
C ARG A 688 12.17 -0.56 -30.30
N LEU A 689 12.24 0.49 -29.49
CA LEU A 689 11.56 0.55 -28.19
C LEU A 689 10.04 0.46 -28.32
N HIS A 690 9.43 1.21 -29.23
CA HIS A 690 7.99 1.13 -29.50
C HIS A 690 7.59 -0.27 -29.97
N GLN A 691 8.31 -0.86 -30.91
CA GLN A 691 8.03 -2.21 -31.39
C GLN A 691 8.07 -3.23 -30.25
N ARG A 692 9.11 -3.20 -29.42
CA ARG A 692 9.24 -4.11 -28.28
C ARG A 692 8.10 -3.90 -27.28
N PHE A 693 7.74 -2.66 -26.99
CA PHE A 693 6.71 -2.34 -26.00
C PHE A 693 5.31 -2.76 -26.45
N ILE A 694 4.97 -2.52 -27.72
CA ILE A 694 3.72 -2.99 -28.35
C ILE A 694 3.66 -4.51 -28.29
N ARG A 695 4.73 -5.19 -28.71
CA ARG A 695 4.78 -6.65 -28.73
C ARG A 695 4.68 -7.25 -27.35
N HIS A 696 5.31 -6.64 -26.34
CA HIS A 696 5.21 -7.14 -24.97
C HIS A 696 3.78 -7.09 -24.43
N HIS A 697 3.02 -6.03 -24.69
CA HIS A 697 1.59 -5.97 -24.33
C HIS A 697 0.82 -7.15 -24.95
N LEU A 698 1.04 -7.40 -26.24
CA LEU A 698 0.42 -8.51 -26.96
C LEU A 698 0.86 -9.87 -26.38
N ASP A 699 2.15 -10.07 -26.15
CA ASP A 699 2.69 -11.32 -25.61
C ASP A 699 2.11 -11.68 -24.24
N VAL A 700 1.93 -10.69 -23.37
CA VAL A 700 1.39 -10.90 -22.01
C VAL A 700 -0.10 -11.23 -22.03
N LEU A 701 -0.89 -10.49 -22.83
CA LEU A 701 -2.35 -10.44 -22.73
C LEU A 701 -3.09 -11.16 -23.86
N ALA A 702 -2.43 -11.59 -24.93
CA ALA A 702 -3.11 -12.21 -26.09
C ALA A 702 -3.86 -13.51 -25.78
N ASP A 703 -3.52 -14.19 -24.70
CA ASP A 703 -4.23 -15.41 -24.27
C ASP A 703 -5.51 -15.11 -23.48
N CYS A 704 -5.80 -13.82 -23.22
CA CYS A 704 -7.03 -13.35 -22.59
C CYS A 704 -7.98 -12.78 -23.67
N PRO A 705 -9.00 -13.52 -24.12
CA PRO A 705 -9.84 -13.11 -25.25
C PRO A 705 -10.76 -11.93 -24.93
N ASN A 706 -10.94 -11.59 -23.66
CA ASN A 706 -11.69 -10.44 -23.16
C ASN A 706 -10.87 -9.13 -23.09
N VAL A 707 -9.73 -9.06 -23.81
CA VAL A 707 -8.88 -7.87 -23.88
C VAL A 707 -9.05 -7.17 -25.23
N ILE A 708 -9.35 -5.87 -25.20
CA ILE A 708 -9.36 -4.98 -26.36
C ILE A 708 -8.14 -4.05 -26.25
N PHE A 709 -7.25 -4.09 -27.23
CA PHE A 709 -6.07 -3.24 -27.25
C PHE A 709 -6.35 -1.93 -27.96
N LEU A 710 -5.99 -0.82 -27.31
CA LEU A 710 -5.98 0.52 -27.89
C LEU A 710 -4.55 1.04 -27.97
N LEU A 711 -4.29 1.90 -28.96
CA LEU A 711 -2.99 2.54 -29.13
C LEU A 711 -2.63 3.37 -27.88
N SER A 712 -3.43 4.39 -27.57
CA SER A 712 -3.14 5.30 -26.47
C SER A 712 -4.43 5.82 -25.85
N GLU A 713 -4.39 6.05 -24.54
CA GLU A 713 -5.35 6.91 -23.88
C GLU A 713 -5.02 8.39 -24.16
N GLU A 714 -6.05 9.23 -24.20
CA GLU A 714 -6.03 10.63 -24.67
C GLU A 714 -5.29 10.85 -26.00
N PHE A 715 -5.51 9.99 -27.01
CA PHE A 715 -4.80 10.06 -28.30
C PHE A 715 -5.33 11.13 -29.26
N SER A 716 -4.43 11.98 -29.74
CA SER A 716 -4.62 12.91 -30.87
C SER A 716 -3.38 12.96 -31.77
N GLY A 717 -2.59 11.87 -31.75
CA GLY A 717 -1.36 11.76 -32.51
C GLY A 717 -1.59 11.52 -34.00
N PRO A 718 -0.51 11.35 -34.76
CA PRO A 718 -0.55 11.35 -36.21
C PRO A 718 -0.98 10.01 -36.81
N LEU A 719 -1.43 10.08 -38.08
CA LEU A 719 -1.83 8.91 -38.87
C LEU A 719 -0.68 7.90 -39.02
N HIS A 720 0.53 8.35 -39.33
CA HIS A 720 1.67 7.46 -39.61
C HIS A 720 2.02 6.58 -38.40
N PHE A 721 1.89 7.10 -37.17
CA PHE A 721 2.15 6.31 -35.97
C PHE A 721 1.05 5.27 -35.71
N THR A 722 -0.21 5.60 -36.03
CA THR A 722 -1.31 4.61 -35.98
C THR A 722 -1.07 3.48 -36.99
N GLN A 723 -0.58 3.81 -38.18
CA GLN A 723 -0.21 2.82 -39.19
C GLN A 723 0.95 1.94 -38.69
N PHE A 724 2.02 2.53 -38.17
CA PHE A 724 3.16 1.82 -37.60
C PHE A 724 2.75 0.85 -36.47
N TRP A 725 1.82 1.25 -35.60
CA TRP A 725 1.27 0.38 -34.56
C TRP A 725 0.53 -0.82 -35.14
N LEU A 726 -0.38 -0.59 -36.09
CA LEU A 726 -1.13 -1.67 -36.76
C LEU A 726 -0.21 -2.60 -37.57
N GLU A 727 0.86 -2.08 -38.19
CA GLU A 727 1.86 -2.90 -38.88
C GLU A 727 2.65 -3.78 -37.92
N THR A 728 3.03 -3.24 -36.75
CA THR A 728 3.71 -3.99 -35.70
C THR A 728 2.82 -5.13 -35.19
N ILE A 729 1.52 -4.87 -34.97
CA ILE A 729 0.54 -5.90 -34.61
C ILE A 729 0.39 -6.93 -35.72
N ALA A 730 0.27 -6.50 -36.98
CA ALA A 730 0.12 -7.40 -38.11
C ALA A 730 1.33 -8.32 -38.28
N GLN A 731 2.54 -7.81 -38.07
CA GLN A 731 3.77 -8.59 -38.04
C GLN A 731 3.75 -9.61 -36.89
N TRP A 732 3.43 -9.16 -35.67
CA TRP A 732 3.32 -10.03 -34.51
C TRP A 732 2.30 -11.15 -34.73
N ARG A 733 1.10 -10.85 -35.28
CA ARG A 733 0.07 -11.84 -35.64
C ARG A 733 0.59 -12.88 -36.64
N ARG A 734 1.37 -12.46 -37.65
CA ARG A 734 1.96 -13.38 -38.64
C ARG A 734 2.97 -14.33 -38.01
N GLU A 735 3.75 -13.86 -37.05
CA GLU A 735 4.81 -14.62 -36.38
C GLU A 735 4.25 -15.57 -35.32
N THR A 736 3.30 -15.11 -34.49
CA THR A 736 2.76 -15.89 -33.36
C THR A 736 1.52 -16.70 -33.71
N LYS A 737 0.84 -16.37 -34.82
CA LYS A 737 -0.47 -16.91 -35.23
C LYS A 737 -1.60 -16.65 -34.23
N LYS A 738 -1.37 -15.81 -33.23
CA LYS A 738 -2.39 -15.42 -32.24
C LYS A 738 -3.31 -14.33 -32.82
N ARG A 739 -4.55 -14.31 -32.33
CA ARG A 739 -5.54 -13.26 -32.63
C ARG A 739 -5.84 -12.49 -31.36
N VAL A 740 -6.06 -11.19 -31.50
CA VAL A 740 -6.37 -10.23 -30.43
C VAL A 740 -7.41 -9.26 -30.94
N LEU A 741 -8.21 -8.64 -30.08
CA LEU A 741 -9.15 -7.59 -30.49
C LEU A 741 -8.44 -6.24 -30.51
N ILE A 742 -8.47 -5.55 -31.65
CA ILE A 742 -7.86 -4.24 -31.84
C ILE A 742 -8.94 -3.18 -31.97
N GLY A 743 -8.90 -2.19 -31.07
CA GLY A 743 -9.75 -1.02 -31.13
C GLY A 743 -9.05 0.20 -31.73
N LEU A 744 -9.77 0.92 -32.58
CA LEU A 744 -9.35 2.17 -33.19
C LEU A 744 -10.01 3.34 -32.45
N SER A 745 -9.25 3.97 -31.56
CA SER A 745 -9.64 5.17 -30.80
C SER A 745 -8.74 6.32 -31.22
N ALA A 746 -9.21 7.15 -32.15
CA ALA A 746 -8.42 8.22 -32.76
C ALA A 746 -9.32 9.40 -33.19
N PRO A 747 -8.74 10.57 -33.46
CA PRO A 747 -9.46 11.67 -34.12
C PRO A 747 -10.06 11.23 -35.46
N LYS A 748 -11.15 11.89 -35.88
CA LYS A 748 -11.98 11.44 -37.01
C LYS A 748 -11.19 11.27 -38.32
N ASP A 749 -10.32 12.22 -38.64
CA ASP A 749 -9.50 12.22 -39.84
C ASP A 749 -8.53 11.02 -39.88
N VAL A 750 -7.88 10.73 -38.75
CA VAL A 750 -7.01 9.54 -38.60
C VAL A 750 -7.81 8.26 -38.68
N GLN A 751 -8.94 8.19 -37.96
CA GLN A 751 -9.82 7.02 -37.96
C GLN A 751 -10.33 6.68 -39.38
N ASP A 752 -10.83 7.68 -40.10
CA ASP A 752 -11.38 7.50 -41.44
C ASP A 752 -10.30 7.12 -42.45
N ALA A 753 -9.09 7.69 -42.34
CA ALA A 753 -7.96 7.33 -43.18
C ALA A 753 -7.51 5.87 -42.96
N ILE A 754 -7.50 5.38 -41.71
CA ILE A 754 -7.21 3.98 -41.39
C ILE A 754 -8.29 3.05 -41.97
N LEU A 755 -9.57 3.39 -41.77
CA LEU A 755 -10.70 2.57 -42.22
C LEU A 755 -10.87 2.57 -43.74
N ALA A 756 -10.43 3.63 -44.44
CA ALA A 756 -10.43 3.68 -45.89
C ALA A 756 -9.36 2.78 -46.55
N SER A 757 -8.32 2.39 -45.80
CA SER A 757 -7.27 1.50 -46.29
C SER A 757 -7.60 0.04 -45.97
N PRO A 758 -7.86 -0.85 -46.97
CA PRO A 758 -8.18 -2.25 -46.72
C PRO A 758 -7.12 -2.98 -45.89
N LYS A 759 -5.84 -2.63 -46.10
CA LYS A 759 -4.69 -3.18 -45.36
C LYS A 759 -4.82 -2.94 -43.85
N TYR A 760 -5.16 -1.72 -43.43
CA TYR A 760 -5.25 -1.35 -42.03
C TYR A 760 -6.63 -1.63 -41.42
N ALA A 761 -7.70 -1.42 -42.19
CA ALA A 761 -9.06 -1.75 -41.79
C ALA A 761 -9.23 -3.24 -41.45
N ALA A 762 -8.50 -4.14 -42.13
CA ALA A 762 -8.47 -5.57 -41.82
C ALA A 762 -7.81 -5.91 -40.47
N GLN A 763 -7.06 -4.98 -39.86
CA GLN A 763 -6.46 -5.17 -38.54
C GLN A 763 -7.38 -4.71 -37.40
N VAL A 764 -8.41 -3.90 -37.70
CA VAL A 764 -9.30 -3.25 -36.73
C VAL A 764 -10.58 -4.04 -36.54
N ASP A 765 -10.86 -4.39 -35.29
CA ASP A 765 -12.03 -5.18 -34.88
C ASP A 765 -13.12 -4.29 -34.25
N VAL A 766 -12.70 -3.18 -33.62
CA VAL A 766 -13.56 -2.27 -32.85
C VAL A 766 -13.28 -0.81 -33.22
N ILE A 767 -14.32 0.01 -33.38
CA ILE A 767 -14.24 1.45 -33.62
C ILE A 767 -14.71 2.18 -32.36
N ASP A 768 -13.92 3.12 -31.82
CA ASP A 768 -14.22 3.82 -30.56
C ASP A 768 -14.51 5.31 -30.82
N PHE A 769 -15.75 5.74 -30.59
CA PHE A 769 -16.19 7.13 -30.78
C PHE A 769 -15.89 8.02 -29.57
N LYS A 770 -14.64 8.02 -29.12
CA LYS A 770 -14.21 8.79 -27.95
C LYS A 770 -13.73 10.20 -28.30
N TYR A 771 -12.94 10.33 -29.36
CA TYR A 771 -12.24 11.58 -29.70
C TYR A 771 -12.93 12.43 -30.77
N TRP A 772 -14.12 12.03 -31.21
CA TRP A 772 -14.96 12.80 -32.11
C TRP A 772 -16.41 12.39 -31.97
N TRP A 773 -17.35 13.32 -32.21
CA TRP A 773 -18.78 13.03 -32.19
C TRP A 773 -19.59 14.06 -33.00
N ARG A 774 -20.84 13.73 -33.29
CA ARG A 774 -21.86 14.66 -33.80
C ARG A 774 -22.94 14.87 -32.75
N ALA A 775 -23.41 16.11 -32.62
CA ALA A 775 -24.53 16.46 -31.75
C ALA A 775 -25.50 17.36 -32.53
N GLY A 776 -26.57 16.79 -33.07
CA GLY A 776 -27.40 17.42 -34.09
C GLY A 776 -26.59 17.80 -35.32
N SER A 777 -26.58 19.08 -35.69
CA SER A 777 -25.79 19.61 -36.81
C SER A 777 -24.33 19.90 -36.47
N ASN A 778 -23.94 19.84 -35.18
CA ASN A 778 -22.57 20.15 -34.76
C ASN A 778 -21.66 18.92 -34.87
N LEU A 779 -20.46 19.10 -35.38
CA LEU A 779 -19.41 18.09 -35.43
C LEU A 779 -18.23 18.53 -34.56
N PHE A 780 -17.92 17.74 -33.54
CA PHE A 780 -16.62 17.79 -32.88
C PHE A 780 -15.70 16.75 -33.52
N ALA A 781 -14.73 17.22 -34.29
CA ALA A 781 -13.74 16.37 -34.97
C ALA A 781 -12.39 17.10 -34.97
N PRO A 782 -11.66 17.13 -33.84
CA PRO A 782 -10.30 17.65 -33.83
C PRO A 782 -9.47 16.88 -34.88
N LYS A 783 -8.51 17.57 -35.50
CA LYS A 783 -7.56 16.91 -36.39
C LYS A 783 -6.49 16.19 -35.58
N GLY A 784 -6.00 15.07 -36.09
CA GLY A 784 -4.77 14.48 -35.57
C GLY A 784 -3.57 15.40 -35.81
N ASP A 785 -2.48 15.15 -35.09
CA ASP A 785 -1.18 15.79 -35.29
C ASP A 785 -1.20 17.33 -35.10
N GLN A 786 -1.95 17.81 -34.10
CA GLN A 786 -2.07 19.24 -33.77
C GLN A 786 -1.37 19.64 -32.47
N ASP A 787 -0.58 18.74 -31.86
CA ASP A 787 0.14 19.01 -30.59
C ASP A 787 -0.78 19.50 -29.44
N LEU A 788 -2.02 19.00 -29.41
CA LEU A 788 -3.04 19.33 -28.42
C LEU A 788 -3.73 18.06 -27.91
N ALA A 789 -3.86 17.93 -26.58
CA ALA A 789 -4.56 16.80 -25.98
C ALA A 789 -6.05 16.89 -26.30
N PRO A 790 -6.78 15.76 -26.40
CA PRO A 790 -8.23 15.78 -26.59
C PRO A 790 -8.97 16.70 -25.63
N ARG A 791 -8.62 16.70 -24.33
CA ARG A 791 -9.21 17.61 -23.33
C ARG A 791 -8.99 19.10 -23.62
N GLN A 792 -7.90 19.45 -24.29
CA GLN A 792 -7.62 20.83 -24.68
C GLN A 792 -8.54 21.24 -25.85
N HIS A 793 -8.69 20.36 -26.84
CA HIS A 793 -9.69 20.57 -27.91
C HIS A 793 -11.11 20.69 -27.36
N GLU A 794 -11.47 19.86 -26.37
CA GLU A 794 -12.80 19.91 -25.75
C GLU A 794 -13.07 21.22 -25.02
N ARG A 795 -12.06 21.82 -24.35
CA ARG A 795 -12.22 23.13 -23.69
C ARG A 795 -12.49 24.26 -24.68
N GLU A 796 -12.07 24.11 -25.92
CA GLU A 796 -12.30 25.09 -27.00
C GLU A 796 -13.64 24.86 -27.72
N TYR A 797 -14.27 23.69 -27.54
CA TYR A 797 -15.51 23.34 -28.19
C TYR A 797 -16.73 23.89 -27.46
N LYS A 798 -17.58 24.63 -28.19
CA LYS A 798 -18.80 25.27 -27.67
C LYS A 798 -20.08 24.46 -27.93
N GLY A 799 -19.98 23.35 -28.65
CA GLY A 799 -21.13 22.50 -28.95
C GLY A 799 -21.48 21.54 -27.80
N LYS A 800 -22.58 20.80 -27.96
CA LYS A 800 -23.02 19.80 -26.98
C LYS A 800 -22.31 18.46 -27.20
N ARG A 801 -22.29 17.64 -26.15
CA ARG A 801 -21.99 16.19 -26.21
C ARG A 801 -23.14 15.46 -26.94
N PRO A 802 -22.89 14.31 -27.56
CA PRO A 802 -23.92 13.57 -28.29
C PRO A 802 -24.92 12.96 -27.31
N ASP A 803 -26.20 12.87 -27.70
CA ASP A 803 -27.20 12.07 -27.00
C ASP A 803 -27.31 10.64 -27.58
N SER A 804 -28.26 9.85 -27.09
CA SER A 804 -28.45 8.47 -27.58
C SER A 804 -28.88 8.39 -29.05
N VAL A 805 -29.61 9.40 -29.56
CA VAL A 805 -30.05 9.46 -30.95
C VAL A 805 -28.87 9.81 -31.86
N ASP A 806 -28.05 10.79 -31.45
CA ASP A 806 -26.82 11.15 -32.13
C ASP A 806 -25.86 9.96 -32.24
N LEU A 807 -25.64 9.25 -31.13
CA LEU A 807 -24.79 8.06 -31.09
C LEU A 807 -25.33 6.95 -31.98
N ALA A 808 -26.64 6.70 -31.96
CA ALA A 808 -27.30 5.70 -32.81
C ALA A 808 -27.11 6.03 -34.31
N ALA A 809 -27.25 7.30 -34.70
CA ALA A 809 -27.03 7.74 -36.07
C ALA A 809 -25.56 7.60 -36.49
N MET A 810 -24.62 7.99 -35.62
CA MET A 810 -23.18 7.79 -35.85
C MET A 810 -22.84 6.30 -36.02
N ALA A 811 -23.38 5.46 -35.15
CA ALA A 811 -23.16 4.02 -35.21
C ALA A 811 -23.75 3.41 -36.48
N ALA A 812 -24.98 3.77 -36.86
CA ALA A 812 -25.63 3.30 -38.08
C ALA A 812 -24.83 3.62 -39.34
N GLU A 813 -24.25 4.83 -39.43
CA GLU A 813 -23.38 5.21 -40.56
C GLU A 813 -22.17 4.27 -40.69
N TYR A 814 -21.46 4.04 -39.59
CA TYR A 814 -20.27 3.20 -39.60
C TYR A 814 -20.62 1.71 -39.74
N LYS A 815 -21.75 1.27 -39.19
CA LYS A 815 -22.25 -0.10 -39.38
C LYS A 815 -22.63 -0.40 -40.82
N LYS A 816 -23.21 0.56 -41.53
CA LYS A 816 -23.49 0.41 -42.97
C LYS A 816 -22.21 0.23 -43.78
N ARG A 817 -21.11 0.87 -43.37
CA ARG A 817 -19.81 0.82 -44.06
C ARG A 817 -18.94 -0.37 -43.61
N PHE A 818 -19.02 -0.76 -42.35
CA PHE A 818 -18.18 -1.76 -41.68
C PHE A 818 -19.04 -2.67 -40.78
N PRO A 819 -19.93 -3.50 -41.37
CA PRO A 819 -20.92 -4.28 -40.62
C PRO A 819 -20.27 -5.29 -39.66
N GLU A 820 -19.04 -5.73 -39.93
CA GLU A 820 -18.30 -6.71 -39.14
C GLU A 820 -17.60 -6.13 -37.90
N LYS A 821 -17.47 -4.80 -37.79
CA LYS A 821 -16.73 -4.13 -36.71
C LYS A 821 -17.66 -3.74 -35.56
N ALA A 822 -17.21 -3.94 -34.32
CA ALA A 822 -17.93 -3.43 -33.15
C ALA A 822 -17.72 -1.93 -32.95
N ILE A 823 -18.65 -1.28 -32.24
CA ILE A 823 -18.61 0.16 -31.95
C ILE A 823 -18.62 0.36 -30.44
N LEU A 824 -17.64 1.08 -29.92
CA LEU A 824 -17.57 1.54 -28.54
C LEU A 824 -17.82 3.05 -28.47
N SER A 825 -18.39 3.48 -27.35
CA SER A 825 -18.54 4.89 -26.99
C SER A 825 -18.38 5.03 -25.48
N ASP A 826 -17.80 6.15 -25.03
CA ASP A 826 -17.75 6.55 -23.62
C ASP A 826 -18.78 7.64 -23.27
N PHE A 827 -19.62 8.04 -24.23
CA PHE A 827 -20.77 8.92 -24.03
C PHE A 827 -21.99 8.12 -23.53
N GLY A 828 -22.02 7.82 -22.23
CA GLY A 828 -23.11 7.08 -21.57
C GLY A 828 -22.79 5.62 -21.23
N ASN A 829 -23.80 4.75 -21.13
CA ASN A 829 -23.56 3.30 -21.05
C ASN A 829 -22.91 2.84 -22.37
N ILE A 830 -22.04 1.83 -22.34
CA ILE A 830 -21.63 1.06 -23.52
C ILE A 830 -22.91 0.54 -24.16
N GLN A 831 -23.44 1.28 -25.11
CA GLN A 831 -24.40 0.77 -26.04
C GLN A 831 -23.58 0.31 -27.24
N LEU A 832 -23.40 -1.00 -27.37
CA LEU A 832 -23.17 -1.59 -28.68
C LEU A 832 -24.45 -1.35 -29.47
N LEU A 833 -24.52 -0.21 -30.14
CA LEU A 833 -25.63 0.18 -30.99
C LEU A 833 -25.68 -0.80 -32.18
N GLY A 834 -26.53 -1.83 -32.06
CA GLY A 834 -26.60 -2.90 -33.05
C GLY A 834 -27.81 -3.82 -32.94
N GLY A 835 -28.87 -3.43 -32.23
CA GLY A 835 -30.18 -4.05 -32.42
C GLY A 835 -30.95 -3.22 -33.45
N SER A 836 -31.27 -3.81 -34.59
CA SER A 836 -32.38 -3.31 -35.41
C SER A 836 -33.63 -3.26 -34.53
N HIS A 837 -34.24 -2.07 -34.39
CA HIS A 837 -35.66 -1.99 -34.10
C HIS A 837 -36.44 -2.51 -35.31
#